data_AF-A0A1I3SCE3-F1
#
_entry.id   AF-A0A1I3SCE3-F1
#
_cell.length_a   1.000
_cell.length_b   1.000
_cell.length_c   1.000
_cell.angle_alpha   90.00
_cell.angle_beta   90.00
_cell.angle_gamma   90.00
#
_symmetry.space_group_name_H-M   'P 1'
#
loop_
_entity.id
_entity.type
_entity.pdbx_description
1 polymer ?
#
loop_
_entity_poly.entity_id
_entity_poly.type
_entity_poly.pdbx_seq_one_letter_code
_entity_poly.pdbx_strand_id
1 'polypeptide(L)'
;MTQKLKGKGYTTDLTLGWVTEELGHDWLQWQQYAAEWLKMQDIGVSERLESIRKFLLYLNAKAPYAADVAAMFKGHPSGHKVSSEEFEAFLVSSGSTARNFNFISFTVDLCDYILQHHLSVEDDNGVERPLFLNPFDKIKKNTANTETVHSPLAYRYIQQTRHILCPYPIDDSGNKTPWVGFHFRDWQWAINHLQSGNQAWMKVPPEVIDPDDPDCIARTRIINKNSKSVEVHEIWSPVMAMFLFTKLHLPLRSLQVRFLDSGEGDTWRYERGHWVENTKHPFKYGAPKRPYEKGVFQRIYDSMTESYATGLYVSTNKTADQNKDELQRGYTIPWQHEELLYWLEKLRNWQEKYNPINRLVSGTELKRSHIGAAKSKKQLAEMGEFAFLFRDRNSALPISKNSFTNPWYRLLSKLEEDLFQSGLRMRDGHRLRFVKDYGDDYEGPEASKVATEYPLHSLRVSLITCYTMDTDLPLPVISKLLAGHTRLLMTIYYNKITPSVMAEKMNEADSALVERGEASLKNFLQDAEMRQIQLRTASLGDPYSSVETALANRNPIGWEERATGLCLVGGNSVRSDELSTVGGCWNGGPLMKDSEDAYSRVYGPVPHGPENCPRCRWHITDATYLPALNSKFNQVSYKAHQAAELAVEIEGQLEALKDELFIAEETGKPFLKHSELQLLERRYERQRVEADEHAKDYIALFNLINKVVQIENGRTKDDDRQKLVAVGSAEDLNVSMKFIETDSELLHLSLLCEDAEFYPDLHDDLRKTPAIAKRTNALSRMMARSGYKPVFLEMDENTQLIVGNALVRKMAKIADPEDKMEGYRIATNYIEAQEFLENDGLLKSGFEAVKQITPITLSSGALKRIPALEVSE
;
A
#
# COMPACT_ATOMS: atom_id res chain seq x y z
N MET A 1 1.05 31.64 -34.41
CA MET A 1 1.98 31.92 -33.30
C MET A 1 1.33 31.46 -32.01
N THR A 2 1.71 30.29 -31.50
CA THR A 2 1.22 29.79 -30.21
C THR A 2 1.92 30.59 -29.11
N GLN A 3 1.18 31.47 -28.43
CA GLN A 3 1.63 32.05 -27.16
C GLN A 3 2.00 30.89 -26.23
N LYS A 4 3.29 30.69 -26.01
CA LYS A 4 3.75 29.85 -24.90
C LYS A 4 3.21 30.51 -23.63
N LEU A 5 2.26 29.87 -22.97
CA LEU A 5 1.90 30.14 -21.58
C LEU A 5 3.20 30.18 -20.77
N LYS A 6 3.70 31.38 -20.47
CA LYS A 6 4.80 31.56 -19.51
C LYS A 6 4.23 31.09 -18.17
N GLY A 7 4.75 30.00 -17.64
CA GLY A 7 4.39 29.56 -16.29
C GLY A 7 4.69 30.68 -15.29
N LYS A 8 3.77 30.92 -14.35
CA LYS A 8 3.75 32.04 -13.38
C LYS A 8 4.88 32.05 -12.33
N GLY A 9 5.98 31.32 -12.56
CA GLY A 9 7.17 31.37 -11.71
C GLY A 9 7.07 30.79 -10.28
N TYR A 10 5.88 30.43 -9.79
CA TYR A 10 5.59 30.03 -8.40
C TYR A 10 6.53 29.02 -7.71
N THR A 11 7.22 28.19 -8.48
CA THR A 11 8.10 27.12 -7.94
C THR A 11 9.55 27.28 -8.42
N THR A 12 9.88 28.41 -9.06
CA THR A 12 11.17 28.64 -9.73
C THR A 12 11.71 30.05 -9.56
N ASP A 13 10.85 31.03 -9.33
CA ASP A 13 11.24 32.43 -9.18
C ASP A 13 11.70 32.72 -7.75
N LEU A 14 13.02 32.84 -7.59
CA LEU A 14 13.66 33.17 -6.32
C LEU A 14 13.48 34.64 -5.90
N THR A 15 13.06 35.49 -6.84
CA THR A 15 12.77 36.91 -6.57
C THR A 15 11.32 37.17 -6.18
N LEU A 16 10.47 36.13 -6.30
CA LEU A 16 9.05 36.18 -5.98
C LEU A 16 8.30 37.31 -6.70
N GLY A 17 8.69 37.65 -7.94
CA GLY A 17 8.10 38.74 -8.73
C GLY A 17 6.59 38.57 -8.96
N TRP A 18 6.10 37.33 -8.96
CA TRP A 18 4.66 37.05 -9.05
C TRP A 18 3.85 37.66 -7.89
N VAL A 19 4.45 37.91 -6.72
CA VAL A 19 3.74 38.42 -5.54
C VAL A 19 3.11 39.78 -5.83
N THR A 20 3.88 40.72 -6.38
CA THR A 20 3.38 42.05 -6.72
C THR A 20 2.57 42.08 -8.01
N GLU A 21 2.87 41.19 -8.96
CA GLU A 21 2.09 41.03 -10.19
C GLU A 21 0.67 40.51 -9.92
N GLU A 22 0.47 39.63 -8.92
CA GLU A 22 -0.80 38.96 -8.67
C GLU A 22 -1.56 39.46 -7.43
N LEU A 23 -0.88 39.78 -6.34
CA LEU A 23 -1.51 40.24 -5.09
C LEU A 23 -1.58 41.77 -5.00
N GLY A 24 -0.82 42.48 -5.86
CA GLY A 24 -0.76 43.94 -5.89
C GLY A 24 0.47 44.51 -5.18
N HIS A 25 0.70 45.82 -5.38
CA HIS A 25 1.89 46.50 -4.89
C HIS A 25 1.97 46.58 -3.35
N ASP A 26 0.84 46.48 -2.65
CA ASP A 26 0.78 46.50 -1.19
C ASP A 26 1.53 45.30 -0.56
N TRP A 27 1.75 44.23 -1.32
CA TRP A 27 2.50 43.03 -0.87
C TRP A 27 4.01 43.11 -1.15
N LEU A 28 4.53 44.27 -1.58
CA LEU A 28 5.96 44.42 -1.91
C LEU A 28 6.88 44.10 -0.72
N GLN A 29 6.48 44.47 0.50
CA GLN A 29 7.28 44.21 1.69
C GLN A 29 7.39 42.70 1.97
N TRP A 30 6.28 41.97 1.83
CA TRP A 30 6.28 40.50 1.88
C TRP A 30 7.20 39.88 0.84
N GLN A 31 7.17 40.37 -0.41
CA GLN A 31 8.05 39.91 -1.47
C GLN A 31 9.53 40.09 -1.09
N GLN A 32 9.91 41.29 -0.61
CA GLN A 32 11.29 41.63 -0.27
C GLN A 32 11.83 40.76 0.87
N TYR A 33 11.09 40.64 1.97
CA TYR A 33 11.50 39.84 3.13
C TYR A 33 11.57 38.35 2.81
N ALA A 34 10.59 37.82 2.08
CA ALA A 34 10.61 36.42 1.68
C ALA A 34 11.75 36.11 0.69
N ALA A 35 12.05 37.01 -0.25
CA ALA A 35 13.16 36.85 -1.19
C ALA A 35 14.54 36.96 -0.50
N GLU A 36 14.66 37.81 0.52
CA GLU A 36 15.85 37.89 1.36
C GLU A 36 16.05 36.61 2.16
N TRP A 37 15.02 36.13 2.86
CA TRP A 37 15.05 34.88 3.60
C TRP A 37 15.46 33.71 2.72
N LEU A 38 14.87 33.60 1.51
CA LEU A 38 15.19 32.55 0.54
C LEU A 38 16.66 32.54 0.10
N LYS A 39 17.37 33.68 0.09
CA LYS A 39 18.80 33.72 -0.28
C LYS A 39 19.69 32.99 0.72
N MET A 40 19.26 32.86 1.97
CA MET A 40 20.01 32.13 3.01
C MET A 40 19.68 30.64 3.04
N GLN A 41 18.66 30.20 2.29
CA GLN A 41 18.19 28.82 2.34
C GLN A 41 18.87 27.97 1.26
N ASP A 42 19.68 27.01 1.71
CA ASP A 42 20.43 26.10 0.82
C ASP A 42 19.76 24.74 0.62
N ILE A 43 18.65 24.44 1.28
CA ILE A 43 17.99 23.11 1.24
C ILE A 43 16.49 23.32 1.04
N GLY A 44 15.80 22.44 0.32
CA GLY A 44 14.33 22.45 0.23
C GLY A 44 13.73 23.74 -0.33
N VAL A 45 14.41 24.38 -1.29
CA VAL A 45 14.03 25.69 -1.85
C VAL A 45 12.68 25.60 -2.57
N SER A 46 12.44 24.52 -3.31
CA SER A 46 11.17 24.30 -4.02
C SER A 46 9.98 24.24 -3.06
N GLU A 47 10.14 23.55 -1.94
CA GLU A 47 9.12 23.39 -0.92
C GLU A 47 8.86 24.70 -0.16
N ARG A 48 9.90 25.50 0.10
CA ARG A 48 9.77 26.85 0.68
C ARG A 48 9.07 27.83 -0.25
N LEU A 49 9.39 27.83 -1.55
CA LEU A 49 8.69 28.64 -2.54
C LEU A 49 7.18 28.30 -2.59
N GLU A 50 6.87 27.00 -2.57
CA GLU A 50 5.48 26.54 -2.51
C GLU A 50 4.80 26.95 -1.19
N SER A 51 5.53 26.91 -0.07
CA SER A 51 5.06 27.37 1.23
C SER A 51 4.70 28.85 1.23
N ILE A 52 5.62 29.70 0.76
CA ILE A 52 5.43 31.16 0.68
C ILE A 52 4.21 31.46 -0.17
N ARG A 53 4.05 30.80 -1.32
CA ARG A 53 2.87 30.97 -2.15
C ARG A 53 1.58 30.64 -1.40
N LYS A 54 1.52 29.48 -0.75
CA LYS A 54 0.31 29.06 -0.02
C LYS A 54 0.01 30.00 1.14
N PHE A 55 1.04 30.46 1.84
CA PHE A 55 0.92 31.39 2.95
C PHE A 55 0.40 32.76 2.51
N LEU A 56 0.97 33.36 1.46
CA LEU A 56 0.51 34.67 0.96
C LEU A 56 -0.90 34.59 0.36
N LEU A 57 -1.27 33.48 -0.28
CA LEU A 57 -2.65 33.25 -0.74
C LEU A 57 -3.64 33.13 0.43
N TYR A 58 -3.23 32.46 1.51
CA TYR A 58 -4.02 32.40 2.75
C TYR A 58 -4.22 33.79 3.34
N LEU A 59 -3.14 34.58 3.52
CA LEU A 59 -3.24 35.93 4.06
C LEU A 59 -4.14 36.81 3.17
N ASN A 60 -3.96 36.77 1.84
CA ASN A 60 -4.80 37.55 0.93
C ASN A 60 -6.29 37.16 0.99
N ALA A 61 -6.60 35.89 1.23
CA ALA A 61 -7.97 35.40 1.29
C ALA A 61 -8.65 35.58 2.66
N LYS A 62 -7.91 35.47 3.76
CA LYS A 62 -8.46 35.42 5.14
C LYS A 62 -8.07 36.60 6.02
N ALA A 63 -6.95 37.25 5.71
CA ALA A 63 -6.44 38.39 6.45
C ALA A 63 -5.90 39.50 5.52
N PRO A 64 -6.73 40.17 4.69
CA PRO A 64 -6.24 41.18 3.74
C PRO A 64 -5.48 42.34 4.39
N TYR A 65 -5.80 42.66 5.66
CA TYR A 65 -5.08 43.65 6.46
C TYR A 65 -3.61 43.27 6.70
N ALA A 66 -3.25 41.99 6.54
CA ALA A 66 -1.89 41.48 6.65
C ALA A 66 -1.02 41.80 5.44
N ALA A 67 -1.53 42.53 4.43
CA ALA A 67 -0.67 43.13 3.40
C ALA A 67 0.42 44.00 4.04
N ASP A 68 0.08 44.72 5.12
CA ASP A 68 1.06 45.31 6.03
C ASP A 68 1.64 44.24 6.98
N VAL A 69 2.96 44.06 6.93
CA VAL A 69 3.63 42.98 7.66
C VAL A 69 3.48 43.14 9.18
N ALA A 70 3.58 44.37 9.71
CA ALA A 70 3.44 44.61 11.14
C ALA A 70 1.99 44.37 11.63
N ALA A 71 0.99 44.75 10.83
CA ALA A 71 -0.42 44.49 11.12
C ALA A 71 -0.74 42.99 11.18
N MET A 72 -0.05 42.14 10.40
CA MET A 72 -0.18 40.68 10.50
C MET A 72 0.15 40.18 11.91
N PHE A 73 1.29 40.62 12.47
CA PHE A 73 1.73 40.19 13.80
C PHE A 73 0.94 40.84 14.94
N LYS A 74 0.47 42.08 14.75
CA LYS A 74 -0.35 42.80 15.75
C LYS A 74 -1.78 42.24 15.85
N GLY A 75 -2.32 41.78 14.72
CA GLY A 75 -3.71 41.38 14.57
C GLY A 75 -4.63 42.54 14.16
N HIS A 76 -5.80 42.21 13.63
CA HIS A 76 -6.79 43.19 13.19
C HIS A 76 -7.42 43.92 14.40
N PRO A 77 -7.71 45.24 14.30
CA PRO A 77 -8.36 45.99 15.38
C PRO A 77 -9.70 45.42 15.86
N SER A 78 -10.40 44.63 15.02
CA SER A 78 -11.64 43.94 15.38
C SER A 78 -11.44 42.63 16.15
N GLY A 79 -10.21 42.29 16.53
CA GLY A 79 -9.88 41.11 17.34
C GLY A 79 -9.45 39.86 16.57
N HIS A 80 -9.48 39.87 15.24
CA HIS A 80 -9.04 38.74 14.43
C HIS A 80 -7.50 38.62 14.42
N LYS A 81 -6.98 37.41 14.62
CA LYS A 81 -5.56 37.06 14.53
C LYS A 81 -5.41 35.78 13.71
N VAL A 82 -4.41 35.77 12.82
CA VAL A 82 -4.04 34.58 12.05
C VAL A 82 -3.49 33.50 12.99
N SER A 83 -3.63 32.23 12.62
CA SER A 83 -3.11 31.10 13.42
C SER A 83 -2.73 29.90 12.55
N SER A 84 -1.96 28.96 13.12
CA SER A 84 -1.62 27.70 12.45
C SER A 84 -2.84 26.87 12.12
N GLU A 85 -3.87 26.86 12.97
CA GLU A 85 -5.11 26.13 12.75
C GLU A 85 -5.91 26.73 11.58
N GLU A 86 -5.99 28.06 11.51
CA GLU A 86 -6.69 28.73 10.39
C GLU A 86 -5.94 28.49 9.06
N PHE A 87 -4.61 28.56 9.08
CA PHE A 87 -3.81 28.27 7.90
C PHE A 87 -3.91 26.79 7.51
N GLU A 88 -3.88 25.86 8.46
CA GLU A 88 -4.07 24.42 8.19
C GLU A 88 -5.45 24.16 7.58
N ALA A 89 -6.52 24.76 8.11
CA ALA A 89 -7.86 24.65 7.57
C ALA A 89 -7.95 25.17 6.12
N PHE A 90 -7.26 26.28 5.82
CA PHE A 90 -7.16 26.81 4.46
C PHE A 90 -6.39 25.88 3.52
N LEU A 91 -5.30 25.27 3.99
CA LEU A 91 -4.53 24.30 3.21
C LEU A 91 -5.35 23.04 2.88
N VAL A 92 -6.11 22.55 3.87
CA VAL A 92 -7.00 21.39 3.72
C VAL A 92 -8.13 21.68 2.75
N SER A 93 -8.80 22.83 2.86
CA SER A 93 -9.87 23.22 1.92
C SER A 93 -9.35 23.43 0.49
N SER A 94 -8.07 23.75 0.34
CA SER A 94 -7.39 23.88 -0.96
C SER A 94 -6.88 22.56 -1.53
N GLY A 95 -7.21 21.41 -0.92
CA GLY A 95 -6.85 20.06 -1.41
C GLY A 95 -5.43 19.59 -1.04
N SER A 96 -4.71 20.29 -0.15
CA SER A 96 -3.36 19.91 0.31
C SER A 96 -3.43 19.32 1.72
N THR A 97 -2.89 18.12 1.95
CA THR A 97 -2.95 17.45 3.27
C THR A 97 -1.58 16.90 3.72
N ALA A 98 -0.92 16.07 2.92
CA ALA A 98 0.26 15.30 3.37
C ALA A 98 1.53 16.11 3.71
N ARG A 99 1.63 17.36 3.24
CA ARG A 99 2.80 18.24 3.47
C ARG A 99 2.49 19.51 4.25
N ASN A 100 1.27 19.64 4.79
CA ASN A 100 0.84 20.88 5.45
C ASN A 100 1.75 21.23 6.64
N PHE A 101 2.20 20.23 7.40
CA PHE A 101 3.15 20.45 8.48
C PHE A 101 4.47 21.08 8.01
N ASN A 102 4.98 20.71 6.83
CA ASN A 102 6.18 21.33 6.25
C ASN A 102 5.90 22.79 5.88
N PHE A 103 4.75 23.06 5.25
CA PHE A 103 4.40 24.42 4.85
C PHE A 103 4.21 25.33 6.07
N ILE A 104 3.49 24.86 7.08
CA ILE A 104 3.33 25.61 8.34
C ILE A 104 4.68 25.81 9.02
N SER A 105 5.53 24.78 9.08
CA SER A 105 6.88 24.93 9.66
C SER A 105 7.73 25.96 8.91
N PHE A 106 7.70 26.00 7.58
CA PHE A 106 8.43 26.99 6.80
C PHE A 106 7.84 28.39 6.95
N THR A 107 6.53 28.51 7.13
CA THR A 107 5.87 29.79 7.46
C THR A 107 6.33 30.29 8.83
N VAL A 108 6.38 29.40 9.84
CA VAL A 108 6.91 29.74 11.18
C VAL A 108 8.34 30.25 11.04
N ASP A 109 9.21 29.53 10.32
CA ASP A 109 10.62 29.92 10.12
C ASP A 109 10.76 31.27 9.39
N LEU A 110 9.88 31.57 8.42
CA LEU A 110 9.86 32.87 7.74
C LEU A 110 9.39 33.99 8.66
N CYS A 111 8.34 33.75 9.45
CA CYS A 111 7.81 34.72 10.41
C CYS A 111 8.84 35.02 11.51
N ASP A 112 9.51 33.99 12.04
CA ASP A 112 10.60 34.16 13.01
C ASP A 112 11.76 34.98 12.42
N TYR A 113 12.12 34.73 11.17
CA TYR A 113 13.13 35.53 10.47
C TYR A 113 12.74 37.01 10.37
N ILE A 114 11.49 37.30 9.99
CA ILE A 114 11.00 38.69 9.90
C ILE A 114 11.00 39.36 11.27
N LEU A 115 10.58 38.64 12.31
CA LEU A 115 10.57 39.16 13.68
C LEU A 115 11.98 39.47 14.21
N GLN A 116 12.96 38.64 13.88
CA GLN A 116 14.34 38.82 14.33
C GLN A 116 15.07 39.93 13.57
N HIS A 117 14.89 40.03 12.25
CA HIS A 117 15.70 40.91 11.40
C HIS A 117 15.05 42.22 11.00
N HIS A 118 13.72 42.30 11.02
CA HIS A 118 12.97 43.47 10.54
C HIS A 118 12.02 44.07 11.58
N LEU A 119 11.63 43.31 12.62
CA LEU A 119 10.70 43.75 13.66
C LEU A 119 11.24 43.47 15.07
N SER A 120 12.52 43.79 15.31
CA SER A 120 13.19 43.68 16.61
C SER A 120 13.67 45.05 17.11
N VAL A 121 13.84 45.17 18.43
CA VAL A 121 14.42 46.33 19.10
C VAL A 121 15.40 45.84 20.18
N GLU A 122 16.53 46.51 20.32
CA GLU A 122 17.49 46.25 21.39
C GLU A 122 16.87 46.53 22.77
N ASP A 123 16.95 45.56 23.68
CA ASP A 123 16.60 45.76 25.08
C ASP A 123 17.68 46.59 25.82
N ASP A 124 17.41 46.93 27.09
CA ASP A 124 18.33 47.74 27.91
C ASP A 124 19.72 47.11 28.11
N ASN A 125 19.92 45.84 27.71
CA ASN A 125 21.20 45.13 27.75
C ASN A 125 21.84 44.96 26.36
N GLY A 126 21.31 45.62 25.32
CA GLY A 126 21.77 45.50 23.94
C GLY A 126 21.42 44.17 23.28
N VAL A 127 20.43 43.44 23.80
CA VAL A 127 19.94 42.18 23.19
C VAL A 127 18.72 42.49 22.35
N GLU A 128 18.79 42.23 21.04
CA GLU A 128 17.64 42.38 20.13
C GLU A 128 16.50 41.44 20.54
N ARG A 129 15.32 42.01 20.79
CA ARG A 129 14.08 41.28 21.09
C ARG A 129 13.00 41.59 20.05
N PRO A 130 12.22 40.58 19.61
CA PRO A 130 11.15 40.79 18.66
C PRO A 130 10.01 41.62 19.30
N LEU A 131 9.48 42.58 18.53
CA LEU A 131 8.40 43.47 18.94
C LEU A 131 7.04 42.76 19.08
N PHE A 132 6.87 41.63 18.38
CA PHE A 132 5.64 40.86 18.37
C PHE A 132 5.93 39.37 18.57
N LEU A 133 4.90 38.61 18.96
CA LEU A 133 4.97 37.15 19.02
C LEU A 133 4.63 36.56 17.65
N ASN A 134 5.25 35.43 17.32
CA ASN A 134 4.87 34.67 16.13
C ASN A 134 3.46 34.07 16.33
N PRO A 135 2.49 34.38 15.47
CA PRO A 135 1.12 33.85 15.60
C PRO A 135 1.00 32.40 15.12
N PHE A 136 2.06 31.81 14.56
CA PHE A 136 2.08 30.44 14.06
C PHE A 136 2.95 29.55 14.95
N ASP A 137 2.42 28.37 15.26
CA ASP A 137 3.13 27.27 15.92
C ASP A 137 3.42 26.13 14.94
N LYS A 138 4.56 25.45 15.13
CA LYS A 138 4.90 24.25 14.35
C LYS A 138 3.96 23.11 14.73
N ILE A 139 3.20 22.61 13.76
CA ILE A 139 2.35 21.44 13.96
C ILE A 139 3.15 20.13 13.85
N LYS A 140 2.79 19.14 14.66
CA LYS A 140 3.41 17.81 14.60
C LYS A 140 3.08 17.12 13.28
N LYS A 141 4.08 16.47 12.70
CA LYS A 141 3.90 15.61 11.52
C LYS A 141 2.98 14.45 11.89
N ASN A 142 1.75 14.47 11.38
CA ASN A 142 0.85 13.33 11.46
C ASN A 142 1.27 12.34 10.36
N THR A 143 2.26 11.51 10.66
CA THR A 143 2.83 10.58 9.69
C THR A 143 2.02 9.28 9.67
N ALA A 144 1.17 9.10 8.66
CA ALA A 144 0.91 7.76 8.17
C ALA A 144 2.16 7.36 7.37
N ASN A 145 3.07 6.59 7.98
CA ASN A 145 4.23 6.04 7.28
C ASN A 145 3.80 4.86 6.39
N THR A 146 2.86 5.05 5.49
CA THR A 146 2.66 4.05 4.43
C THR A 146 3.84 4.16 3.48
N GLU A 147 4.84 3.29 3.65
CA GLU A 147 5.79 3.03 2.56
C GLU A 147 4.96 2.71 1.32
N THR A 148 5.30 3.34 0.20
CA THR A 148 4.66 3.06 -1.07
C THR A 148 5.05 1.64 -1.47
N VAL A 149 4.22 0.65 -1.13
CA VAL A 149 4.48 -0.76 -1.45
C VAL A 149 4.23 -0.93 -2.94
N HIS A 150 5.31 -0.83 -3.70
CA HIS A 150 5.26 -1.09 -5.13
C HIS A 150 5.29 -2.60 -5.37
N SER A 151 4.31 -3.13 -6.10
CA SER A 151 4.30 -4.54 -6.51
C SER A 151 5.58 -4.89 -7.28
N PRO A 152 6.35 -5.92 -6.86
CA PRO A 152 7.51 -6.37 -7.61
C PRO A 152 7.09 -7.09 -8.89
N LEU A 153 7.84 -6.86 -9.95
CA LEU A 153 7.75 -7.55 -11.24
C LEU A 153 8.65 -8.79 -11.20
N ALA A 154 8.14 -9.96 -11.60
CA ALA A 154 8.94 -11.19 -11.60
C ALA A 154 10.19 -11.09 -12.48
N TYR A 155 11.29 -11.72 -12.07
CA TYR A 155 12.58 -11.66 -12.77
C TYR A 155 12.47 -12.10 -14.24
N ARG A 156 11.68 -13.15 -14.51
CA ARG A 156 11.47 -13.64 -15.89
C ARG A 156 10.90 -12.57 -16.82
N TYR A 157 9.98 -11.73 -16.33
CA TYR A 157 9.44 -10.63 -17.13
C TYR A 157 10.46 -9.50 -17.30
N ILE A 158 11.35 -9.29 -16.33
CA ILE A 158 12.51 -8.40 -16.48
C ILE A 158 13.43 -8.92 -17.59
N GLN A 159 13.73 -10.22 -17.62
CA GLN A 159 14.53 -10.84 -18.69
C GLN A 159 13.85 -10.74 -20.06
N GLN A 160 12.55 -11.01 -20.15
CA GLN A 160 11.80 -10.85 -21.40
C GLN A 160 11.79 -9.39 -21.87
N THR A 161 11.65 -8.41 -20.97
CA THR A 161 11.77 -7.00 -21.34
C THR A 161 13.18 -6.61 -21.76
N ARG A 162 14.24 -7.21 -21.17
CA ARG A 162 15.62 -7.07 -21.68
C ARG A 162 15.72 -7.60 -23.11
N HIS A 163 15.15 -8.78 -23.38
CA HIS A 163 15.21 -9.40 -24.71
C HIS A 163 14.41 -8.62 -25.77
N ILE A 164 13.23 -8.08 -25.43
CA ILE A 164 12.46 -7.18 -26.31
C ILE A 164 13.30 -5.96 -26.71
N LEU A 165 14.06 -5.41 -25.75
CA LEU A 165 14.85 -4.19 -25.95
C LEU A 165 16.17 -4.46 -26.69
N CYS A 166 16.87 -5.53 -26.32
CA CYS A 166 18.17 -5.96 -26.81
C CYS A 166 18.11 -7.46 -27.16
N PRO A 167 17.67 -7.83 -28.37
CA PRO A 167 17.55 -9.22 -28.78
C PRO A 167 18.93 -9.79 -29.17
N TYR A 168 19.33 -10.88 -28.53
CA TYR A 168 20.45 -11.73 -28.96
C TYR A 168 20.18 -13.19 -28.58
N PRO A 169 20.80 -14.19 -29.24
CA PRO A 169 20.58 -15.61 -28.99
C PRO A 169 21.00 -16.01 -27.57
N ILE A 170 20.11 -16.71 -26.85
CA ILE A 170 20.33 -17.17 -25.47
C ILE A 170 20.50 -18.70 -25.43
N ASP A 171 20.18 -19.40 -26.52
CA ASP A 171 20.06 -20.87 -26.55
C ASP A 171 21.39 -21.63 -26.69
N ASP A 172 22.52 -20.94 -26.86
CA ASP A 172 23.83 -21.58 -26.92
C ASP A 172 24.49 -21.64 -25.53
N SER A 173 24.22 -22.74 -24.81
CA SER A 173 24.76 -23.01 -23.47
C SER A 173 26.30 -22.97 -23.36
N GLY A 174 27.04 -22.99 -24.48
CA GLY A 174 28.49 -22.86 -24.52
C GLY A 174 29.00 -21.41 -24.62
N ASN A 175 28.16 -20.45 -25.05
CA ASN A 175 28.56 -19.07 -25.25
C ASN A 175 28.25 -18.21 -24.01
N LYS A 176 29.27 -17.96 -23.19
CA LYS A 176 29.14 -17.17 -21.95
C LYS A 176 28.96 -15.66 -22.18
N THR A 177 29.19 -15.17 -23.41
CA THR A 177 29.12 -13.73 -23.74
C THR A 177 28.36 -13.49 -25.05
N PRO A 178 27.07 -13.85 -25.14
CA PRO A 178 26.31 -13.82 -26.39
C PRO A 178 26.09 -12.41 -26.96
N TRP A 179 26.25 -11.36 -26.15
CA TRP A 179 26.13 -9.96 -26.58
C TRP A 179 27.35 -9.43 -27.35
N VAL A 180 28.50 -10.12 -27.29
CA VAL A 180 29.73 -9.67 -27.97
C VAL A 180 29.56 -9.83 -29.48
N GLY A 181 29.73 -8.74 -30.23
CA GLY A 181 29.51 -8.70 -31.68
C GLY A 181 28.10 -8.26 -32.11
N PHE A 182 27.18 -8.05 -31.16
CA PHE A 182 25.89 -7.40 -31.43
C PHE A 182 26.01 -5.87 -31.44
N HIS A 183 25.13 -5.23 -32.21
CA HIS A 183 25.15 -3.79 -32.49
C HIS A 183 23.79 -3.13 -32.25
N PHE A 184 23.79 -1.80 -32.11
CA PHE A 184 22.56 -1.01 -31.93
C PHE A 184 21.60 -1.15 -33.11
N ARG A 185 22.09 -1.43 -34.33
CA ARG A 185 21.23 -1.73 -35.49
C ARG A 185 20.36 -2.98 -35.28
N ASP A 186 20.76 -3.88 -34.38
CA ASP A 186 20.02 -5.11 -34.09
C ASP A 186 18.86 -4.86 -33.11
N TRP A 187 18.81 -3.67 -32.48
CA TRP A 187 17.76 -3.26 -31.54
C TRP A 187 16.51 -2.74 -32.27
N GLN A 188 16.05 -3.49 -33.27
CA GLN A 188 15.01 -3.09 -34.23
C GLN A 188 13.70 -2.66 -33.56
N TRP A 189 13.27 -3.38 -32.52
CA TRP A 189 12.07 -2.98 -31.80
C TRP A 189 12.24 -1.62 -31.11
N ALA A 190 13.40 -1.39 -30.48
CA ALA A 190 13.69 -0.13 -29.82
C ALA A 190 13.78 1.04 -30.81
N ILE A 191 14.40 0.83 -31.97
CA ILE A 191 14.51 1.83 -33.05
C ILE A 191 13.13 2.25 -33.54
N ASN A 192 12.24 1.29 -33.77
CA ASN A 192 10.97 1.52 -34.44
C ASN A 192 9.84 1.95 -33.49
N HIS A 193 9.82 1.46 -32.24
CA HIS A 193 8.64 1.54 -31.38
C HIS A 193 8.86 2.19 -30.03
N LEU A 194 10.10 2.30 -29.52
CA LEU A 194 10.32 2.71 -28.12
C LEU A 194 9.93 4.17 -27.84
N GLN A 195 10.26 5.09 -28.75
CA GLN A 195 9.91 6.50 -28.59
C GLN A 195 8.94 6.95 -29.69
N SER A 196 7.96 7.78 -29.32
CA SER A 196 6.96 8.25 -30.26
C SER A 196 7.55 9.16 -31.35
N GLY A 197 7.16 8.91 -32.61
CA GLY A 197 7.49 9.75 -33.75
C GLY A 197 9.00 10.01 -33.93
N ASN A 198 9.41 11.28 -33.89
CA ASN A 198 10.79 11.69 -34.16
C ASN A 198 11.61 11.95 -32.87
N GLN A 199 11.14 11.45 -31.72
CA GLN A 199 11.76 11.72 -30.42
C GLN A 199 13.04 10.93 -30.15
N ALA A 200 13.34 9.87 -30.91
CA ALA A 200 14.61 9.14 -30.82
C ALA A 200 15.69 9.66 -31.78
N TRP A 201 15.32 10.49 -32.75
CA TRP A 201 16.18 10.84 -33.89
C TRP A 201 16.85 12.19 -33.70
N MET A 202 18.15 12.24 -33.96
CA MET A 202 19.04 13.40 -33.83
C MET A 202 19.39 13.91 -35.22
N LYS A 203 19.15 15.20 -35.49
CA LYS A 203 19.55 15.81 -36.77
C LYS A 203 21.04 16.00 -36.82
N VAL A 204 21.66 15.53 -37.91
CA VAL A 204 23.09 15.65 -38.15
C VAL A 204 23.36 16.08 -39.60
N PRO A 205 24.51 16.73 -39.86
CA PRO A 205 25.02 16.92 -41.21
C PRO A 205 25.24 15.56 -41.91
N PRO A 206 25.08 15.48 -43.26
CA PRO A 206 25.32 14.23 -44.00
C PRO A 206 26.71 13.65 -43.78
N GLU A 207 27.72 14.50 -43.57
CA GLU A 207 29.13 14.12 -43.42
C GLU A 207 29.40 13.38 -42.11
N VAL A 208 28.49 13.48 -41.13
CA VAL A 208 28.59 12.79 -39.84
C VAL A 208 28.06 11.36 -39.93
N ILE A 209 27.24 11.04 -40.94
CA ILE A 209 26.73 9.69 -41.13
C ILE A 209 27.89 8.81 -41.59
N ASP A 210 28.14 7.74 -40.84
CA ASP A 210 29.19 6.78 -41.13
C ASP A 210 28.55 5.44 -41.52
N PRO A 211 28.51 5.09 -42.82
CA PRO A 211 27.90 3.85 -43.30
C PRO A 211 28.63 2.58 -42.85
N ASP A 212 29.91 2.69 -42.50
CA ASP A 212 30.74 1.54 -42.08
C ASP A 212 30.59 1.24 -40.59
N ASP A 213 29.99 2.16 -39.83
CA ASP A 213 29.70 1.98 -38.41
C ASP A 213 28.33 1.29 -38.23
N PRO A 214 28.29 0.00 -37.81
CA PRO A 214 27.05 -0.73 -37.56
C PRO A 214 26.20 -0.16 -36.41
N ASP A 215 26.75 0.74 -35.59
CA ASP A 215 26.04 1.45 -34.53
C ASP A 215 25.52 2.83 -35.00
N CYS A 216 25.75 3.22 -36.27
CA CYS A 216 25.25 4.45 -36.91
C CYS A 216 23.97 4.20 -37.73
N ILE A 217 22.82 4.16 -37.05
CA ILE A 217 21.53 4.01 -37.74
C ILE A 217 21.04 5.37 -38.23
N ALA A 218 21.12 5.59 -39.54
CA ALA A 218 20.71 6.85 -40.18
C ALA A 218 19.39 6.72 -40.96
N ARG A 219 18.67 7.83 -41.10
CA ARG A 219 17.53 7.98 -41.99
C ARG A 219 17.48 9.37 -42.60
N THR A 220 16.83 9.47 -43.75
CA THR A 220 16.57 10.75 -44.43
C THR A 220 15.08 11.01 -44.47
N ARG A 221 14.66 12.24 -44.16
CA ARG A 221 13.25 12.65 -44.26
C ARG A 221 13.12 14.02 -44.93
N ILE A 222 12.06 14.19 -45.71
CA ILE A 222 11.70 15.48 -46.30
C ILE A 222 10.71 16.17 -45.36
N ILE A 223 11.05 17.38 -44.90
CA ILE A 223 10.17 18.22 -44.09
C ILE A 223 9.73 19.46 -44.87
N ASN A 224 8.47 19.82 -44.74
CA ASN A 224 7.98 21.09 -45.27
C ASN A 224 8.24 22.20 -44.25
N LYS A 225 9.15 23.11 -44.56
CA LYS A 225 9.46 24.29 -43.75
C LYS A 225 9.24 25.52 -44.62
N ASN A 226 8.29 26.39 -44.23
CA ASN A 226 7.91 27.60 -44.97
C ASN A 226 7.58 27.32 -46.46
N SER A 227 6.72 26.33 -46.73
CA SER A 227 6.32 25.92 -48.09
C SER A 227 7.45 25.45 -49.01
N LYS A 228 8.63 25.14 -48.46
CA LYS A 228 9.74 24.49 -49.16
C LYS A 228 10.03 23.14 -48.54
N SER A 229 10.20 22.13 -49.39
CA SER A 229 10.63 20.79 -49.00
C SER A 229 12.14 20.80 -48.73
N VAL A 230 12.52 20.50 -47.50
CA VAL A 230 13.91 20.45 -47.03
C VAL A 230 14.23 19.03 -46.62
N GLU A 231 15.29 18.48 -47.19
CA GLU A 231 15.85 17.19 -46.80
C GLU A 231 16.60 17.31 -45.48
N VAL A 232 16.33 16.41 -44.54
CA VAL A 232 16.98 16.37 -43.23
C VAL A 232 17.48 14.96 -42.98
N HIS A 233 18.76 14.86 -42.67
CA HIS A 233 19.42 13.62 -42.26
C HIS A 233 19.42 13.51 -40.74
N GLU A 234 19.09 12.33 -40.24
CA GLU A 234 18.98 12.05 -38.82
C GLU A 234 19.62 10.71 -38.48
N ILE A 235 20.26 10.63 -37.31
CA ILE A 235 20.75 9.38 -36.72
C ILE A 235 19.92 9.03 -35.49
N TRP A 236 19.74 7.73 -35.24
CA TRP A 236 19.00 7.24 -34.08
C TRP A 236 19.87 7.32 -32.82
N SER A 237 19.31 7.81 -31.72
CA SER A 237 20.01 7.89 -30.44
C SER A 237 19.68 6.69 -29.54
N PRO A 238 20.67 5.88 -29.15
CA PRO A 238 20.46 4.71 -28.28
C PRO A 238 20.21 5.06 -26.80
N VAL A 239 20.31 6.34 -26.42
CA VAL A 239 20.36 6.80 -25.02
C VAL A 239 19.15 6.37 -24.21
N MET A 240 17.94 6.49 -24.76
CA MET A 240 16.71 6.12 -24.05
C MET A 240 16.60 4.60 -23.87
N ALA A 241 16.95 3.83 -24.90
CA ALA A 241 16.97 2.38 -24.83
C ALA A 241 18.01 1.91 -23.79
N MET A 242 19.22 2.44 -23.85
CA MET A 242 20.27 2.15 -22.88
C MET A 242 19.91 2.55 -21.45
N PHE A 243 19.14 3.63 -21.27
CA PHE A 243 18.66 4.05 -19.96
C PHE A 243 17.73 2.98 -19.34
N LEU A 244 16.77 2.46 -20.12
CA LEU A 244 15.89 1.38 -19.68
C LEU A 244 16.66 0.07 -19.48
N PHE A 245 17.59 -0.25 -20.39
CA PHE A 245 18.46 -1.41 -20.29
C PHE A 245 19.23 -1.41 -18.96
N THR A 246 19.90 -0.30 -18.63
CA THR A 246 20.61 -0.14 -17.35
C THR A 246 19.69 -0.29 -16.14
N LYS A 247 18.45 0.22 -16.23
CA LYS A 247 17.42 0.09 -15.17
C LYS A 247 16.89 -1.32 -14.98
N LEU A 248 16.93 -2.15 -16.03
CA LEU A 248 16.54 -3.57 -15.99
C LEU A 248 17.66 -4.44 -15.40
N HIS A 249 18.93 -4.05 -15.56
CA HIS A 249 20.08 -4.75 -14.96
C HIS A 249 20.35 -4.36 -13.51
N LEU A 250 20.23 -3.07 -13.17
CA LEU A 250 20.60 -2.57 -11.85
C LEU A 250 19.43 -1.92 -11.09
N PRO A 251 19.30 -2.16 -9.77
CA PRO A 251 18.30 -1.53 -8.90
C PRO A 251 18.60 -0.05 -8.57
N LEU A 252 19.13 0.70 -9.53
CA LEU A 252 19.43 2.13 -9.39
C LEU A 252 18.17 2.99 -9.47
N ARG A 253 18.18 4.16 -8.80
CA ARG A 253 17.13 5.17 -8.96
C ARG A 253 17.24 5.81 -10.34
N SER A 254 16.12 6.24 -10.92
CA SER A 254 16.12 6.89 -12.25
C SER A 254 17.02 8.13 -12.31
N LEU A 255 17.12 8.90 -11.22
CA LEU A 255 18.06 10.02 -11.13
C LEU A 255 19.53 9.55 -11.21
N GLN A 256 19.87 8.44 -10.54
CA GLN A 256 21.24 7.92 -10.52
C GLN A 256 21.69 7.48 -11.91
N VAL A 257 20.85 6.73 -12.63
CA VAL A 257 21.17 6.28 -14.00
C VAL A 257 21.35 7.48 -14.94
N ARG A 258 20.46 8.48 -14.88
CA ARG A 258 20.55 9.70 -15.70
C ARG A 258 21.83 10.52 -15.45
N PHE A 259 22.38 10.41 -14.26
CA PHE A 259 23.56 11.15 -13.80
C PHE A 259 24.84 10.30 -13.82
N LEU A 260 24.80 9.10 -14.41
CA LEU A 260 26.02 8.33 -14.64
C LEU A 260 26.95 9.11 -15.57
N ASP A 261 28.19 9.23 -15.12
CA ASP A 261 29.26 9.89 -15.87
C ASP A 261 29.88 8.90 -16.87
N SER A 262 30.27 9.36 -18.05
CA SER A 262 30.86 8.56 -19.11
C SER A 262 32.35 8.24 -18.87
N GLY A 263 33.01 8.97 -17.97
CA GLY A 263 34.44 8.87 -17.71
C GLY A 263 35.30 9.58 -18.75
N GLU A 264 34.72 10.45 -19.59
CA GLU A 264 35.48 11.24 -20.58
C GLU A 264 36.49 12.19 -19.91
N GLY A 265 36.20 12.65 -18.68
CA GLY A 265 37.10 13.48 -17.87
C GLY A 265 38.07 12.70 -16.98
N ASP A 266 38.03 11.36 -16.96
CA ASP A 266 38.82 10.54 -16.03
C ASP A 266 40.28 10.38 -16.48
N THR A 267 41.17 10.13 -15.52
CA THR A 267 42.59 9.88 -15.80
C THR A 267 42.80 8.54 -16.50
N TRP A 268 42.10 7.50 -16.02
CA TRP A 268 42.14 6.15 -16.59
C TRP A 268 40.83 5.88 -17.31
N ARG A 269 40.92 5.21 -18.46
CA ARG A 269 39.79 4.90 -19.33
C ARG A 269 39.69 3.40 -19.52
N TYR A 270 38.47 2.88 -19.39
CA TYR A 270 38.16 1.48 -19.68
C TYR A 270 37.91 1.30 -21.19
N GLU A 271 38.71 0.48 -21.85
CA GLU A 271 38.57 0.14 -23.28
C GLU A 271 38.72 -1.36 -23.49
N ARG A 272 37.69 -2.01 -24.06
CA ARG A 272 37.72 -3.44 -24.44
C ARG A 272 38.27 -4.36 -23.34
N GLY A 273 37.80 -4.19 -22.11
CA GLY A 273 38.24 -5.01 -20.97
C GLY A 273 39.51 -4.51 -20.25
N HIS A 274 40.18 -3.49 -20.76
CA HIS A 274 41.47 -3.04 -20.25
C HIS A 274 41.44 -1.58 -19.80
N TRP A 275 42.34 -1.21 -18.88
CA TRP A 275 42.49 0.17 -18.42
C TRP A 275 43.69 0.83 -19.12
N VAL A 276 43.44 1.92 -19.83
CA VAL A 276 44.45 2.73 -20.53
C VAL A 276 44.43 4.16 -20.02
N GLU A 277 45.55 4.89 -20.13
CA GLU A 277 45.56 6.31 -19.78
C GLU A 277 44.70 7.10 -20.79
N ASN A 278 43.84 7.98 -20.30
CA ASN A 278 43.04 8.84 -21.17
C ASN A 278 43.95 9.83 -21.88
N THR A 279 44.18 9.66 -23.18
CA THR A 279 44.91 10.62 -24.03
C THR A 279 44.00 11.26 -25.08
N LYS A 280 42.75 10.79 -25.17
CA LYS A 280 41.76 11.21 -26.15
C LYS A 280 41.16 12.57 -25.83
N HIS A 281 40.92 12.84 -24.54
CA HIS A 281 40.19 14.02 -24.10
C HIS A 281 41.12 15.08 -23.48
N PRO A 282 41.18 16.30 -24.04
CA PRO A 282 42.08 17.35 -23.54
C PRO A 282 41.62 17.94 -22.19
N PHE A 283 40.34 17.76 -21.84
CA PHE A 283 39.74 18.23 -20.59
C PHE A 283 39.78 17.19 -19.46
N LYS A 284 40.62 16.14 -19.58
CA LYS A 284 40.80 15.16 -18.50
C LYS A 284 41.36 15.82 -17.24
N TYR A 285 40.95 15.31 -16.08
CA TYR A 285 41.49 15.70 -14.79
C TYR A 285 42.40 14.62 -14.21
N GLY A 286 43.19 15.00 -13.20
CA GLY A 286 44.07 14.10 -12.45
C GLY A 286 45.37 13.73 -13.19
N ALA A 287 46.23 13.00 -12.49
CA ALA A 287 47.48 12.46 -13.02
C ALA A 287 47.56 10.97 -12.68
N PRO A 288 48.37 10.14 -13.38
CA PRO A 288 48.46 8.70 -13.09
C PRO A 288 48.75 8.35 -11.62
N LYS A 289 49.49 9.22 -10.90
CA LYS A 289 49.77 9.07 -9.46
C LYS A 289 48.63 9.50 -8.53
N ARG A 290 47.72 10.35 -9.01
CA ARG A 290 46.54 10.85 -8.28
C ARG A 290 45.39 10.93 -9.28
N PRO A 291 44.78 9.78 -9.61
CA PRO A 291 43.80 9.70 -10.68
C PRO A 291 42.50 10.40 -10.29
N TYR A 292 41.83 10.94 -11.30
CA TYR A 292 40.45 11.39 -11.24
C TYR A 292 39.57 10.27 -11.82
N GLU A 293 38.59 9.82 -11.05
CA GLU A 293 37.81 8.60 -11.29
C GLU A 293 36.33 8.87 -10.93
N LYS A 294 35.55 9.38 -11.87
CA LYS A 294 34.12 9.65 -11.68
C LYS A 294 33.20 8.97 -12.69
N GLY A 295 33.79 8.43 -13.75
CA GLY A 295 33.09 7.68 -14.78
C GLY A 295 32.42 6.44 -14.21
N VAL A 296 31.36 6.00 -14.86
CA VAL A 296 30.62 4.77 -14.50
C VAL A 296 31.55 3.55 -14.47
N PHE A 297 32.64 3.55 -15.23
CA PHE A 297 33.68 2.54 -15.15
C PHE A 297 34.60 2.90 -13.98
N GLN A 298 34.68 2.04 -12.97
CA GLN A 298 35.56 2.26 -11.82
C GLN A 298 36.66 1.21 -11.79
N ARG A 299 37.92 1.68 -11.72
CA ARG A 299 39.07 0.81 -11.48
C ARG A 299 39.15 0.48 -9.99
N ILE A 300 39.12 -0.81 -9.65
CA ILE A 300 39.18 -1.28 -8.26
C ILE A 300 40.41 -2.14 -8.11
N TYR A 301 41.33 -1.74 -7.23
CA TYR A 301 42.49 -2.56 -6.90
C TYR A 301 42.10 -3.61 -5.88
N ASP A 302 42.38 -4.88 -6.18
CA ASP A 302 42.27 -5.96 -5.22
C ASP A 302 43.66 -6.35 -4.72
N SER A 303 43.87 -6.18 -3.41
CA SER A 303 45.11 -6.54 -2.74
C SER A 303 45.32 -8.05 -2.63
N MET A 304 44.27 -8.86 -2.73
CA MET A 304 44.35 -10.32 -2.61
C MET A 304 44.81 -10.99 -3.90
N THR A 305 44.37 -10.49 -5.05
CA THR A 305 44.74 -11.01 -6.38
C THR A 305 45.85 -10.20 -7.05
N GLU A 306 46.31 -9.12 -6.39
CA GLU A 306 47.24 -8.11 -6.93
C GLU A 306 46.83 -7.60 -8.33
N SER A 307 45.53 -7.63 -8.62
CA SER A 307 44.97 -7.30 -9.92
C SER A 307 43.93 -6.18 -9.82
N TYR A 308 43.63 -5.58 -10.97
CA TYR A 308 42.57 -4.58 -11.07
C TYR A 308 41.30 -5.23 -11.60
N ALA A 309 40.21 -5.10 -10.84
CA ALA A 309 38.87 -5.42 -11.29
C ALA A 309 38.15 -4.15 -11.76
N THR A 310 37.11 -4.33 -12.59
CA THR A 310 36.26 -3.22 -13.04
C THR A 310 34.92 -3.27 -12.32
N GLY A 311 34.58 -2.21 -11.61
CA GLY A 311 33.26 -2.02 -11.00
C GLY A 311 32.48 -0.87 -11.64
N LEU A 312 31.33 -0.56 -11.06
CA LEU A 312 30.43 0.50 -11.52
C LEU A 312 30.39 1.65 -10.52
N TYR A 313 30.75 2.86 -10.93
CA TYR A 313 30.59 4.05 -10.10
C TYR A 313 29.23 4.71 -10.31
N VAL A 314 28.56 5.05 -9.21
CA VAL A 314 27.31 5.80 -9.23
C VAL A 314 27.56 7.20 -8.68
N SER A 315 27.53 8.19 -9.55
CA SER A 315 27.94 9.58 -9.26
C SER A 315 27.05 10.33 -8.25
N THR A 316 25.92 9.75 -7.82
CA THR A 316 24.99 10.40 -6.86
C THR A 316 24.37 9.42 -5.85
N ASN A 317 24.19 9.89 -4.61
CA ASN A 317 23.52 9.20 -3.51
C ASN A 317 22.63 10.18 -2.71
N LYS A 318 21.32 9.87 -2.62
CA LYS A 318 20.29 10.79 -2.08
C LYS A 318 20.57 11.28 -0.66
N THR A 319 20.92 10.38 0.26
CA THR A 319 21.06 10.69 1.69
C THR A 319 22.51 10.75 2.12
N ALA A 320 23.42 10.03 1.45
CA ALA A 320 24.82 9.96 1.84
C ALA A 320 25.69 11.08 1.26
N ASP A 321 25.19 11.84 0.28
CA ASP A 321 25.93 12.97 -0.33
C ASP A 321 25.60 14.32 0.31
N GLN A 322 24.71 14.34 1.32
CA GLN A 322 24.41 15.58 2.06
C GLN A 322 25.70 16.09 2.73
N ASN A 323 26.03 17.36 2.48
CA ASN A 323 27.21 18.06 3.02
C ASN A 323 28.57 17.46 2.61
N LYS A 324 28.63 16.70 1.50
CA LYS A 324 29.89 16.18 0.96
C LYS A 324 30.40 17.01 -0.22
N ASP A 325 31.71 17.17 -0.27
CA ASP A 325 32.44 17.76 -1.39
C ASP A 325 32.38 16.87 -2.62
N GLU A 326 32.62 17.47 -3.79
CA GLU A 326 32.47 16.87 -5.11
C GLU A 326 33.14 15.49 -5.28
N LEU A 327 34.33 15.30 -4.71
CA LEU A 327 35.11 14.06 -4.81
C LEU A 327 34.62 12.95 -3.84
N GLN A 328 33.77 13.29 -2.86
CA GLN A 328 33.28 12.36 -1.84
C GLN A 328 31.84 11.89 -2.10
N ARG A 329 31.22 12.37 -3.18
CA ARG A 329 29.84 12.08 -3.58
C ARG A 329 29.75 10.83 -4.43
N GLY A 330 28.71 10.04 -4.20
CA GLY A 330 28.49 8.79 -4.93
C GLY A 330 29.00 7.56 -4.19
N TYR A 331 29.00 6.43 -4.87
CA TYR A 331 29.45 5.14 -4.34
C TYR A 331 29.81 4.17 -5.45
N THR A 332 30.70 3.23 -5.15
CA THR A 332 31.14 2.17 -6.05
C THR A 332 30.37 0.88 -5.79
N ILE A 333 29.88 0.26 -6.87
CA ILE A 333 29.38 -1.12 -6.89
C ILE A 333 30.54 -2.00 -7.37
N PRO A 334 31.14 -2.83 -6.51
CA PRO A 334 32.26 -3.69 -6.87
C PRO A 334 31.76 -4.95 -7.58
N TRP A 335 31.05 -4.77 -8.70
CA TRP A 335 30.53 -5.85 -9.52
C TRP A 335 30.91 -5.63 -10.99
N GLN A 336 31.68 -6.57 -11.53
CA GLN A 336 32.07 -6.60 -12.93
C GLN A 336 30.95 -7.22 -13.77
N HIS A 337 29.89 -6.44 -14.00
CA HIS A 337 28.78 -6.88 -14.83
C HIS A 337 29.15 -6.76 -16.32
N GLU A 338 29.71 -7.82 -16.89
CA GLU A 338 30.34 -7.80 -18.23
C GLU A 338 29.41 -7.34 -19.36
N GLU A 339 28.17 -7.85 -19.41
CA GLU A 339 27.17 -7.44 -20.38
C GLU A 339 26.86 -5.93 -20.31
N LEU A 340 26.59 -5.43 -19.10
CA LEU A 340 26.26 -4.03 -18.92
C LEU A 340 27.47 -3.13 -19.23
N LEU A 341 28.68 -3.53 -18.80
CA LEU A 341 29.91 -2.81 -19.12
C LEU A 341 30.13 -2.70 -20.63
N TYR A 342 29.92 -3.79 -21.37
CA TYR A 342 30.01 -3.80 -22.83
C TYR A 342 29.07 -2.77 -23.48
N TRP A 343 27.78 -2.77 -23.11
CA TRP A 343 26.80 -1.86 -23.69
C TRP A 343 26.98 -0.41 -23.25
N LEU A 344 27.39 -0.16 -22.00
CA LEU A 344 27.74 1.18 -21.53
C LEU A 344 28.98 1.72 -22.27
N GLU A 345 29.96 0.87 -22.56
CA GLU A 345 31.16 1.26 -23.32
C GLU A 345 30.78 1.65 -24.76
N LYS A 346 29.92 0.84 -25.40
CA LYS A 346 29.35 1.17 -26.71
C LYS A 346 28.59 2.49 -26.70
N LEU A 347 27.75 2.73 -25.70
CA LEU A 347 27.03 3.99 -25.57
C LEU A 347 27.99 5.17 -25.44
N ARG A 348 29.04 5.05 -24.61
CA ARG A 348 30.07 6.10 -24.46
C ARG A 348 30.74 6.38 -25.80
N ASN A 349 31.19 5.33 -26.51
CA ASN A 349 31.89 5.49 -27.78
C ASN A 349 30.97 6.13 -28.85
N TRP A 350 29.68 5.75 -28.89
CA TRP A 350 28.67 6.36 -29.75
C TRP A 350 28.48 7.84 -29.43
N GLN A 351 28.34 8.17 -28.14
CA GLN A 351 28.18 9.55 -27.67
C GLN A 351 29.40 10.42 -27.98
N GLU A 352 30.62 9.89 -27.85
CA GLU A 352 31.85 10.63 -28.22
C GLU A 352 31.94 10.91 -29.71
N LYS A 353 31.49 9.99 -30.57
CA LYS A 353 31.57 10.13 -32.02
C LYS A 353 30.48 11.05 -32.57
N TYR A 354 29.23 10.85 -32.12
CA TYR A 354 28.06 11.47 -32.72
C TYR A 354 27.46 12.63 -31.91
N ASN A 355 27.80 12.75 -30.62
CA ASN A 355 27.32 13.82 -29.73
C ASN A 355 28.45 14.28 -28.78
N PRO A 356 29.59 14.75 -29.33
CA PRO A 356 30.80 15.03 -28.57
C PRO A 356 30.61 16.20 -27.60
N ILE A 357 31.37 16.17 -26.50
CA ILE A 357 31.52 17.29 -25.58
C ILE A 357 32.94 17.83 -25.67
N ASN A 358 33.10 19.14 -25.44
CA ASN A 358 34.41 19.82 -25.45
C ASN A 358 34.89 20.23 -24.05
N ARG A 359 34.03 20.09 -23.04
CA ARG A 359 34.30 20.33 -21.63
C ARG A 359 33.30 19.56 -20.78
N LEU A 360 33.60 19.41 -19.50
CA LEU A 360 32.62 18.92 -18.55
C LEU A 360 31.51 19.95 -18.33
N VAL A 361 30.31 19.45 -18.04
CA VAL A 361 29.12 20.26 -17.77
C VAL A 361 29.06 20.57 -16.28
N SER A 362 29.02 21.85 -15.93
CA SER A 362 28.86 22.27 -14.54
C SER A 362 27.45 21.99 -14.06
N GLY A 363 27.30 21.56 -12.80
CA GLY A 363 26.01 21.39 -12.15
C GLY A 363 25.13 22.65 -12.18
N THR A 364 25.74 23.84 -12.25
CA THR A 364 25.04 25.13 -12.40
C THR A 364 24.29 25.29 -13.73
N GLU A 365 24.64 24.51 -14.75
CA GLU A 365 23.98 24.50 -16.06
C GLU A 365 22.73 23.60 -16.08
N LEU A 366 22.52 22.81 -15.02
CA LEU A 366 21.36 21.92 -14.90
C LEU A 366 20.08 22.71 -14.63
N LYS A 367 19.08 22.46 -15.48
CA LYS A 367 17.73 23.04 -15.38
C LYS A 367 16.80 22.16 -14.53
N ARG A 368 15.68 22.74 -14.09
CA ARG A 368 14.59 22.03 -13.41
C ARG A 368 14.10 20.80 -14.18
N SER A 369 14.08 20.84 -15.51
CA SER A 369 13.73 19.70 -16.37
C SER A 369 14.63 18.47 -16.12
N HIS A 370 15.86 18.68 -15.66
CA HIS A 370 16.83 17.62 -15.37
C HIS A 370 16.74 17.16 -13.91
N ILE A 371 16.56 18.07 -12.96
CA ILE A 371 16.62 17.74 -11.52
C ILE A 371 15.25 17.35 -10.96
N GLY A 372 14.17 17.92 -11.51
CA GLY A 372 12.79 17.72 -11.09
C GLY A 372 12.26 18.71 -10.06
N ALA A 373 13.13 19.47 -9.41
CA ALA A 373 12.79 20.50 -8.43
C ALA A 373 13.75 21.69 -8.58
N ALA A 374 13.36 22.86 -8.05
CA ALA A 374 14.26 23.99 -7.94
C ALA A 374 15.33 23.72 -6.86
N LYS A 375 16.59 24.02 -7.19
CA LYS A 375 17.75 23.94 -6.27
C LYS A 375 18.42 25.31 -6.18
N SER A 376 19.06 25.60 -5.05
CA SER A 376 19.84 26.83 -4.89
C SER A 376 21.07 26.81 -5.81
N LYS A 377 21.62 27.99 -6.15
CA LYS A 377 22.85 28.08 -6.95
C LYS A 377 24.02 27.35 -6.27
N LYS A 378 24.10 27.44 -4.94
CA LYS A 378 25.12 26.75 -4.14
C LYS A 378 24.99 25.24 -4.27
N GLN A 379 23.78 24.68 -4.11
CA GLN A 379 23.55 23.24 -4.30
C GLN A 379 23.93 22.76 -5.70
N LEU A 380 23.69 23.58 -6.72
CA LEU A 380 24.06 23.25 -8.10
C LEU A 380 25.58 23.31 -8.31
N ALA A 381 26.28 24.26 -7.67
CA ALA A 381 27.74 24.34 -7.70
C ALA A 381 28.38 23.15 -6.99
N GLU A 382 27.86 22.77 -5.81
CA GLU A 382 28.35 21.61 -5.06
C GLU A 382 28.12 20.26 -5.77
N MET A 383 27.21 20.19 -6.76
CA MET A 383 27.05 18.99 -7.58
C MET A 383 28.29 18.69 -8.43
N GLY A 384 29.14 19.68 -8.71
CA GLY A 384 30.36 19.48 -9.47
C GLY A 384 30.16 19.46 -10.97
N GLU A 385 31.15 18.91 -11.66
CA GLU A 385 31.16 18.77 -13.11
C GLU A 385 30.92 17.32 -13.55
N PHE A 386 30.26 17.14 -14.70
CA PHE A 386 29.89 15.84 -15.23
C PHE A 386 30.15 15.74 -16.74
N ALA A 387 30.60 14.57 -17.19
CA ALA A 387 30.43 14.10 -18.57
C ALA A 387 29.24 13.13 -18.59
N PHE A 388 28.02 13.63 -18.81
CA PHE A 388 26.84 12.76 -18.76
C PHE A 388 26.88 11.66 -19.85
N LEU A 389 26.81 10.40 -19.42
CA LEU A 389 26.69 9.25 -20.34
C LEU A 389 25.31 9.22 -21.01
N PHE A 390 24.25 9.50 -20.24
CA PHE A 390 22.86 9.55 -20.72
C PHE A 390 22.44 10.96 -21.12
N ARG A 391 23.26 11.63 -21.95
CA ARG A 391 22.99 12.97 -22.48
C ARG A 391 21.99 12.97 -23.63
N ASP A 392 21.11 13.98 -23.62
CA ASP A 392 20.05 14.15 -24.63
C ASP A 392 20.66 14.52 -26.00
N ARG A 393 19.85 14.43 -27.04
CA ARG A 393 20.29 14.62 -28.42
C ARG A 393 20.76 16.04 -28.66
N ASN A 394 21.92 16.22 -29.32
CA ASN A 394 22.53 17.52 -29.61
C ASN A 394 22.68 18.38 -28.34
N SER A 395 23.00 17.72 -27.22
CA SER A 395 23.06 18.33 -25.89
C SER A 395 24.12 17.63 -25.05
N ALA A 396 24.86 18.40 -24.26
CA ALA A 396 25.75 17.89 -23.23
C ALA A 396 25.01 17.55 -21.91
N LEU A 397 23.74 17.96 -21.79
CA LEU A 397 22.91 17.78 -20.59
C LEU A 397 22.16 16.44 -20.61
N PRO A 398 21.86 15.84 -19.44
CA PRO A 398 21.20 14.54 -19.35
C PRO A 398 19.76 14.59 -19.86
N ILE A 399 19.23 13.45 -20.30
CA ILE A 399 17.80 13.30 -20.66
C ILE A 399 16.89 13.84 -19.55
N SER A 400 15.72 14.41 -19.88
CA SER A 400 14.84 15.04 -18.88
C SER A 400 14.18 14.04 -17.92
N LYS A 401 13.76 14.50 -16.73
CA LYS A 401 13.19 13.65 -15.65
C LYS A 401 11.99 12.81 -16.09
N ASN A 402 11.17 13.29 -17.03
CA ASN A 402 9.94 12.60 -17.44
C ASN A 402 10.05 11.95 -18.82
N SER A 403 11.21 12.04 -19.49
CA SER A 403 11.36 11.55 -20.87
C SER A 403 11.21 10.03 -21.04
N PHE A 404 11.36 9.26 -19.96
CA PHE A 404 11.34 7.80 -19.97
C PHE A 404 9.98 7.17 -19.64
N THR A 405 8.96 7.95 -19.23
CA THR A 405 7.67 7.38 -18.77
C THR A 405 6.87 6.72 -19.90
N ASN A 406 6.75 7.38 -21.06
CA ASN A 406 6.10 6.80 -22.24
C ASN A 406 6.91 5.65 -22.86
N PRO A 407 8.25 5.75 -23.01
CA PRO A 407 9.07 4.61 -23.42
C PRO A 407 8.91 3.37 -22.52
N TRP A 408 8.83 3.57 -21.20
CA TRP A 408 8.59 2.47 -20.26
C TRP A 408 7.21 1.84 -20.44
N TYR A 409 6.16 2.67 -20.59
CA TYR A 409 4.81 2.20 -20.90
C TYR A 409 4.79 1.35 -22.18
N ARG A 410 5.43 1.81 -23.25
CA ARG A 410 5.49 1.08 -24.53
C ARG A 410 6.20 -0.27 -24.42
N LEU A 411 7.27 -0.33 -23.62
CA LEU A 411 8.01 -1.58 -23.38
C LEU A 411 7.17 -2.61 -22.61
N LEU A 412 6.46 -2.18 -21.56
CA LEU A 412 5.55 -3.05 -20.82
C LEU A 412 4.32 -3.46 -21.65
N SER A 413 3.79 -2.56 -22.47
CA SER A 413 2.69 -2.87 -23.39
C SER A 413 3.09 -3.90 -24.44
N LYS A 414 4.34 -3.85 -24.93
CA LYS A 414 4.87 -4.89 -25.83
C LYS A 414 5.03 -6.23 -25.11
N LEU A 415 5.55 -6.24 -23.89
CA LEU A 415 5.64 -7.44 -23.07
C LEU A 415 4.25 -8.08 -22.88
N GLU A 416 3.25 -7.28 -22.55
CA GLU A 416 1.86 -7.71 -22.41
C GLU A 416 1.32 -8.40 -23.68
N GLU A 417 1.56 -7.80 -24.84
CA GLU A 417 1.16 -8.36 -26.14
C GLU A 417 1.91 -9.66 -26.47
N ASP A 418 3.23 -9.72 -26.26
CA ASP A 418 4.05 -10.90 -26.52
C ASP A 418 3.63 -12.09 -25.66
N LEU A 419 3.33 -11.84 -24.38
CA LEU A 419 2.81 -12.86 -23.48
C LEU A 419 1.47 -13.39 -23.94
N PHE A 420 0.56 -12.50 -24.36
CA PHE A 420 -0.74 -12.92 -24.88
C PHE A 420 -0.63 -13.77 -26.16
N GLN A 421 0.26 -13.39 -27.08
CA GLN A 421 0.51 -14.12 -28.32
C GLN A 421 1.17 -15.48 -28.07
N SER A 422 2.06 -15.57 -27.07
CA SER A 422 2.71 -16.83 -26.68
C SER A 422 1.77 -17.84 -25.97
N GLY A 423 0.50 -17.49 -25.76
CA GLY A 423 -0.49 -18.34 -25.10
C GLY A 423 -0.44 -18.30 -23.57
N LEU A 424 0.48 -17.52 -22.99
CA LEU A 424 0.51 -17.19 -21.56
C LEU A 424 -0.64 -16.23 -21.24
N ARG A 425 -1.78 -16.82 -20.87
CA ARG A 425 -3.00 -16.13 -20.44
C ARG A 425 -3.26 -16.44 -18.97
N MET A 426 -4.04 -15.59 -18.33
CA MET A 426 -4.65 -15.95 -17.05
C MET A 426 -5.56 -17.17 -17.23
N ARG A 427 -5.87 -17.93 -16.16
CA ARG A 427 -6.69 -19.16 -16.24
C ARG A 427 -8.10 -18.93 -16.81
N ASP A 428 -8.59 -17.69 -16.73
CA ASP A 428 -9.86 -17.20 -17.29
C ASP A 428 -9.78 -16.85 -18.80
N GLY A 429 -8.61 -16.97 -19.42
CA GLY A 429 -8.37 -16.64 -20.82
C GLY A 429 -8.07 -15.15 -21.08
N HIS A 430 -8.04 -14.29 -20.05
CA HIS A 430 -7.74 -12.86 -20.18
C HIS A 430 -6.22 -12.58 -20.23
N ARG A 431 -5.88 -11.37 -20.72
CA ARG A 431 -4.50 -10.86 -20.83
C ARG A 431 -3.93 -10.51 -19.46
N LEU A 432 -2.65 -10.81 -19.23
CA LEU A 432 -1.90 -10.29 -18.08
C LEU A 432 -1.70 -8.77 -18.25
N ARG A 433 -2.28 -7.95 -17.36
CA ARG A 433 -2.14 -6.49 -17.45
C ARG A 433 -0.88 -5.98 -16.77
N PHE A 434 -0.04 -5.26 -17.53
CA PHE A 434 1.14 -4.53 -17.05
C PHE A 434 0.98 -3.01 -17.20
N VAL A 435 0.09 -2.57 -18.09
CA VAL A 435 -0.20 -1.16 -18.35
C VAL A 435 -1.69 -0.84 -18.17
N LYS A 436 -2.02 0.43 -17.92
CA LYS A 436 -3.41 0.88 -17.90
C LYS A 436 -3.99 0.82 -19.30
N ASP A 437 -5.14 0.18 -19.44
CA ASP A 437 -5.95 0.28 -20.65
C ASP A 437 -6.62 1.66 -20.70
N TYR A 438 -6.33 2.41 -21.76
CA TYR A 438 -6.89 3.75 -21.98
C TYR A 438 -8.23 3.69 -22.73
N GLY A 439 -8.64 2.53 -23.25
CA GLY A 439 -9.84 2.34 -24.05
C GLY A 439 -9.71 2.89 -25.49
N ASP A 440 -10.61 2.44 -26.36
CA ASP A 440 -10.65 2.87 -27.77
C ASP A 440 -11.10 4.34 -27.94
N ASP A 441 -11.78 4.90 -26.94
CA ASP A 441 -12.31 6.28 -26.93
C ASP A 441 -11.29 7.32 -26.43
N TYR A 442 -10.01 6.95 -26.26
CA TYR A 442 -8.99 7.89 -25.78
C TYR A 442 -8.59 8.92 -26.84
N GLU A 443 -9.07 10.15 -26.68
CA GLU A 443 -8.78 11.27 -27.60
C GLU A 443 -7.37 11.90 -27.44
N GLY A 444 -6.58 11.45 -26.46
CA GLY A 444 -5.26 12.01 -26.19
C GLY A 444 -4.17 11.49 -27.15
N PRO A 445 -3.09 12.25 -27.37
CA PRO A 445 -2.00 11.79 -28.22
C PRO A 445 -1.28 10.59 -27.59
N GLU A 446 -0.78 9.68 -28.43
CA GLU A 446 -0.11 8.44 -28.00
C GLU A 446 1.09 8.67 -27.05
N ALA A 447 1.74 9.83 -27.13
CA ALA A 447 2.84 10.23 -26.26
C ALA A 447 2.40 10.50 -24.80
N SER A 448 1.10 10.69 -24.55
CA SER A 448 0.53 10.94 -23.23
C SER A 448 0.21 9.67 -22.43
N LYS A 449 0.26 8.50 -23.06
CA LYS A 449 0.08 7.20 -22.38
C LYS A 449 1.31 6.89 -21.53
N VAL A 450 1.15 6.89 -20.21
CA VAL A 450 2.27 6.77 -19.25
C VAL A 450 1.94 5.92 -18.02
N ALA A 451 0.67 5.54 -17.82
CA ALA A 451 0.23 4.84 -16.62
C ALA A 451 0.55 3.34 -16.71
N THR A 452 1.30 2.84 -15.73
CA THR A 452 1.77 1.45 -15.64
C THR A 452 1.45 0.89 -14.26
N GLU A 453 1.07 -0.39 -14.18
CA GLU A 453 0.90 -1.10 -12.89
C GLU A 453 2.25 -1.26 -12.16
N TYR A 454 3.35 -1.32 -12.94
CA TYR A 454 4.71 -1.46 -12.45
C TYR A 454 5.56 -0.24 -12.84
N PRO A 455 5.51 0.89 -12.08
CA PRO A 455 6.36 2.03 -12.36
C PRO A 455 7.86 1.66 -12.30
N LEU A 456 8.72 2.42 -12.98
CA LEU A 456 10.18 2.18 -12.98
C LEU A 456 10.82 2.15 -11.57
N HIS A 457 10.15 2.73 -10.56
CA HIS A 457 10.60 2.60 -9.17
C HIS A 457 10.40 1.19 -8.63
N SER A 458 9.33 0.49 -9.06
CA SER A 458 9.07 -0.91 -8.74
C SER A 458 10.23 -1.80 -9.16
N LEU A 459 10.87 -1.57 -10.31
CA LEU A 459 12.02 -2.40 -10.76
C LEU A 459 13.14 -2.48 -9.73
N ARG A 460 13.37 -1.42 -8.94
CA ARG A 460 14.36 -1.45 -7.86
C ARG A 460 13.92 -2.41 -6.77
N VAL A 461 12.65 -2.36 -6.36
CA VAL A 461 12.08 -3.29 -5.38
C VAL A 461 12.12 -4.71 -5.95
N SER A 462 11.65 -4.93 -7.18
CA SER A 462 11.68 -6.21 -7.88
C SER A 462 13.05 -6.86 -7.85
N LEU A 463 14.09 -6.17 -8.32
CA LEU A 463 15.44 -6.72 -8.38
C LEU A 463 15.98 -7.01 -6.99
N ILE A 464 15.76 -6.12 -6.01
CA ILE A 464 16.16 -6.36 -4.61
C ILE A 464 15.45 -7.60 -4.04
N THR A 465 14.14 -7.73 -4.26
CA THR A 465 13.35 -8.88 -3.82
C THR A 465 13.86 -10.17 -4.45
N CYS A 466 14.10 -10.19 -5.78
CA CYS A 466 14.67 -11.35 -6.47
C CYS A 466 16.03 -11.73 -5.87
N TYR A 467 16.97 -10.79 -5.74
CA TYR A 467 18.26 -11.09 -5.11
C TYR A 467 18.15 -11.57 -3.66
N THR A 468 17.12 -11.14 -2.90
CA THR A 468 16.96 -11.53 -1.50
C THR A 468 16.26 -12.88 -1.32
N MET A 469 15.25 -13.17 -2.15
CA MET A 469 14.41 -14.37 -2.00
C MET A 469 14.92 -15.56 -2.81
N ASP A 470 15.53 -15.31 -3.96
CA ASP A 470 15.86 -16.36 -4.93
C ASP A 470 17.37 -16.67 -4.96
N THR A 471 18.20 -16.01 -4.14
CA THR A 471 19.67 -16.22 -4.08
C THR A 471 20.17 -16.27 -2.63
N ASP A 472 21.35 -16.86 -2.41
CA ASP A 472 21.98 -16.95 -1.08
C ASP A 472 22.79 -15.70 -0.69
N LEU A 473 22.50 -14.55 -1.30
CA LEU A 473 23.19 -13.29 -1.00
C LEU A 473 22.84 -12.80 0.42
N PRO A 474 23.83 -12.54 1.29
CA PRO A 474 23.57 -11.98 2.61
C PRO A 474 22.87 -10.61 2.51
N LEU A 475 21.81 -10.40 3.32
CA LEU A 475 21.07 -9.12 3.36
C LEU A 475 21.97 -7.86 3.52
N PRO A 476 23.08 -7.89 4.30
CA PRO A 476 24.01 -6.75 4.38
C PRO A 476 24.69 -6.40 3.05
N VAL A 477 24.94 -7.40 2.19
CA VAL A 477 25.51 -7.22 0.84
C VAL A 477 24.51 -6.49 -0.05
N ILE A 478 23.25 -6.93 -0.05
CA ILE A 478 22.14 -6.35 -0.83
C ILE A 478 21.89 -4.89 -0.40
N SER A 479 21.78 -4.64 0.91
CA SER A 479 21.49 -3.30 1.45
C SER A 479 22.60 -2.27 1.18
N LYS A 480 23.86 -2.67 1.33
CA LYS A 480 25.02 -1.78 1.15
C LYS A 480 25.36 -1.51 -0.32
N LEU A 481 25.24 -2.52 -1.19
CA LEU A 481 25.63 -2.39 -2.60
C LEU A 481 24.52 -1.89 -3.52
N LEU A 482 23.31 -2.44 -3.38
CA LEU A 482 22.22 -2.21 -4.33
C LEU A 482 21.30 -1.08 -3.84
N ALA A 483 21.11 -0.99 -2.52
CA ALA A 483 20.19 -0.05 -1.93
C ALA A 483 20.88 1.27 -1.47
N GLY A 484 22.19 1.25 -1.19
CA GLY A 484 22.97 2.43 -0.80
C GLY A 484 22.51 3.07 0.52
N HIS A 485 21.84 2.29 1.37
CA HIS A 485 21.30 2.76 2.65
C HIS A 485 22.26 2.41 3.80
N THR A 486 22.58 3.41 4.63
CA THR A 486 23.46 3.29 5.82
C THR A 486 22.71 2.93 7.11
N ARG A 487 21.43 2.53 7.05
CA ARG A 487 20.57 2.32 8.24
C ARG A 487 19.94 0.93 8.32
N LEU A 488 20.71 -0.14 8.12
CA LEU A 488 20.46 -1.37 8.86
C LEU A 488 21.31 -1.29 10.13
N LEU A 489 20.69 -1.52 11.29
CA LEU A 489 21.21 -1.29 12.65
C LEU A 489 22.67 -1.70 12.90
N MET A 490 23.26 -1.02 13.90
CA MET A 490 24.65 -0.99 14.40
C MET A 490 25.33 -2.34 14.76
N THR A 491 24.92 -3.49 14.23
CA THR A 491 25.35 -4.80 14.77
C THR A 491 25.75 -5.87 13.75
N ILE A 492 26.25 -5.50 12.56
CA ILE A 492 27.05 -6.46 11.75
C ILE A 492 28.38 -5.81 11.36
N TYR A 493 29.23 -5.58 12.36
CA TYR A 493 30.68 -5.62 12.16
C TYR A 493 31.07 -7.10 12.09
N TYR A 494 32.01 -7.45 11.21
CA TYR A 494 32.50 -8.81 10.86
C TYR A 494 31.80 -9.50 9.69
N ASN A 495 31.86 -8.87 8.51
CA ASN A 495 32.31 -9.59 7.31
C ASN A 495 32.88 -8.58 6.32
N LYS A 496 34.20 -8.32 6.39
CA LYS A 496 34.91 -7.57 5.32
C LYS A 496 35.05 -8.52 4.14
N ILE A 497 33.98 -8.67 3.36
CA ILE A 497 34.02 -9.36 2.07
C ILE A 497 34.86 -8.49 1.13
N THR A 498 35.88 -9.08 0.50
CA THR A 498 36.73 -8.37 -0.47
C THR A 498 35.95 -8.09 -1.76
N PRO A 499 36.30 -7.04 -2.53
CA PRO A 499 35.63 -6.73 -3.80
C PRO A 499 35.57 -7.90 -4.80
N SER A 500 36.58 -8.77 -4.83
CA SER A 500 36.62 -9.99 -5.66
C SER A 500 35.57 -11.02 -5.25
N VAL A 501 35.56 -11.42 -3.98
CA VAL A 501 34.56 -12.36 -3.44
C VAL A 501 33.16 -11.80 -3.63
N MET A 502 33.01 -10.48 -3.55
CA MET A 502 31.75 -9.80 -3.81
C MET A 502 31.31 -9.90 -5.28
N ALA A 503 32.21 -9.65 -6.23
CA ALA A 503 31.90 -9.77 -7.66
C ALA A 503 31.53 -11.22 -8.03
N GLU A 504 32.22 -12.20 -7.46
CA GLU A 504 31.94 -13.63 -7.62
C GLU A 504 30.54 -13.99 -7.10
N LYS A 505 30.20 -13.59 -5.87
CA LYS A 505 28.88 -13.84 -5.27
C LYS A 505 27.74 -13.17 -6.04
N MET A 506 27.96 -11.99 -6.60
CA MET A 506 26.96 -11.32 -7.45
C MET A 506 26.76 -12.03 -8.78
N ASN A 507 27.81 -12.58 -9.39
CA ASN A 507 27.72 -13.38 -10.62
C ASN A 507 27.03 -14.73 -10.38
N GLU A 508 27.33 -15.41 -9.27
CA GLU A 508 26.62 -16.62 -8.84
C GLU A 508 25.12 -16.35 -8.63
N ALA A 509 24.78 -15.24 -7.97
CA ALA A 509 23.41 -14.85 -7.71
C ALA A 509 22.63 -14.52 -8.99
N ASP A 510 23.22 -13.76 -9.93
CA ASP A 510 22.59 -13.47 -11.22
C ASP A 510 22.35 -14.77 -12.03
N SER A 511 23.31 -15.70 -12.02
CA SER A 511 23.16 -17.02 -12.65
C SER A 511 22.04 -17.85 -12.02
N ALA A 512 21.95 -17.87 -10.68
CA ALA A 512 20.89 -18.58 -9.96
C ALA A 512 19.49 -18.01 -10.24
N LEU A 513 19.37 -16.69 -10.41
CA LEU A 513 18.10 -16.04 -10.80
C LEU A 513 17.62 -16.46 -12.19
N VAL A 514 18.56 -16.62 -13.13
CA VAL A 514 18.25 -17.12 -14.48
C VAL A 514 17.70 -18.53 -14.40
N GLU A 515 18.33 -19.42 -13.63
CA GLU A 515 17.93 -20.83 -13.48
C GLU A 515 16.59 -21.00 -12.73
N ARG A 516 16.34 -20.20 -11.69
CA ARG A 516 15.11 -20.28 -10.86
C ARG A 516 13.92 -19.50 -11.43
N GLY A 517 14.09 -18.83 -12.57
CA GLY A 517 13.08 -17.96 -13.18
C GLY A 517 11.73 -18.61 -13.47
N GLU A 518 11.69 -19.93 -13.74
CA GLU A 518 10.43 -20.67 -13.98
C GLU A 518 9.63 -20.92 -12.69
N ALA A 519 10.30 -21.24 -11.58
CA ALA A 519 9.66 -21.43 -10.28
C ALA A 519 9.13 -20.11 -9.72
N SER A 520 9.90 -19.03 -9.87
CA SER A 520 9.50 -17.65 -9.53
C SER A 520 8.29 -17.18 -10.37
N LEU A 521 8.25 -17.54 -11.66
CA LEU A 521 7.08 -17.30 -12.53
C LEU A 521 5.83 -18.04 -12.04
N LYS A 522 5.97 -19.32 -11.64
CA LYS A 522 4.85 -20.12 -11.14
C LYS A 522 4.24 -19.52 -9.88
N ASN A 523 5.07 -19.07 -8.93
CA ASN A 523 4.63 -18.37 -7.72
C ASN A 523 3.98 -17.02 -8.09
N PHE A 524 4.58 -16.25 -9.00
CA PHE A 524 4.00 -14.99 -9.47
C PHE A 524 2.64 -15.17 -10.17
N LEU A 525 2.46 -16.23 -10.96
CA LEU A 525 1.19 -16.54 -11.64
C LEU A 525 0.13 -17.01 -10.64
N GLN A 526 0.49 -17.81 -9.63
CA GLN A 526 -0.39 -18.13 -8.50
C GLN A 526 -0.78 -16.87 -7.71
N ASP A 527 0.15 -15.93 -7.52
CA ASP A 527 -0.11 -14.63 -6.88
C ASP A 527 -0.88 -13.65 -7.78
N ALA A 528 -0.80 -13.79 -9.11
CA ALA A 528 -1.57 -13.02 -10.08
C ALA A 528 -3.01 -13.53 -10.18
N GLU A 529 -3.21 -14.84 -10.05
CA GLU A 529 -4.53 -15.47 -9.87
C GLU A 529 -5.17 -15.09 -8.54
N MET A 530 -4.39 -14.77 -7.51
CA MET A 530 -4.89 -14.26 -6.23
C MET A 530 -5.58 -12.88 -6.36
N ARG A 531 -5.43 -12.18 -7.50
CA ARG A 531 -6.27 -11.02 -7.86
C ARG A 531 -7.73 -11.42 -8.15
N GLN A 532 -8.01 -12.70 -8.44
CA GLN A 532 -9.36 -13.24 -8.61
C GLN A 532 -10.08 -13.56 -7.29
N ILE A 533 -9.46 -13.32 -6.11
CA ILE A 533 -10.15 -13.37 -4.81
C ILE A 533 -11.45 -12.52 -4.89
N GLN A 534 -11.40 -11.37 -5.55
CA GLN A 534 -12.55 -10.48 -5.74
C GLN A 534 -13.75 -11.12 -6.45
N LEU A 535 -13.52 -12.11 -7.32
CA LEU A 535 -14.58 -12.81 -8.04
C LEU A 535 -15.22 -13.94 -7.21
N ARG A 536 -14.60 -14.31 -6.07
CA ARG A 536 -15.00 -15.46 -5.25
C ARG A 536 -15.32 -15.13 -3.80
N THR A 537 -14.91 -13.98 -3.30
CA THR A 537 -15.10 -13.57 -1.90
C THR A 537 -16.07 -12.41 -1.76
N ALA A 538 -16.96 -12.47 -0.78
CA ALA A 538 -17.75 -11.34 -0.33
C ALA A 538 -16.96 -10.48 0.66
N SER A 539 -17.13 -9.17 0.57
CA SER A 539 -16.62 -8.20 1.55
C SER A 539 -17.67 -7.13 1.85
N LEU A 540 -17.46 -6.38 2.93
CA LEU A 540 -18.20 -5.15 3.15
C LEU A 540 -17.85 -4.19 2.00
N GLY A 541 -18.87 -3.69 1.30
CA GLY A 541 -18.63 -2.76 0.19
C GLY A 541 -18.21 -1.43 0.77
N ASP A 542 -16.98 -0.99 0.53
CA ASP A 542 -16.60 0.40 0.73
C ASP A 542 -16.56 1.13 -0.63
N PRO A 543 -16.73 2.46 -0.66
CA PRO A 543 -16.79 3.22 -1.92
C PRO A 543 -15.49 3.17 -2.74
N TYR A 544 -14.40 2.70 -2.14
CA TYR A 544 -13.03 2.86 -2.65
C TYR A 544 -12.25 1.54 -2.80
N SER A 545 -12.94 0.40 -2.66
CA SER A 545 -12.36 -0.94 -2.69
C SER A 545 -11.13 -1.10 -1.80
N SER A 546 -11.30 -0.94 -0.48
CA SER A 546 -10.26 -1.20 0.52
C SER A 546 -9.66 -2.61 0.40
N VAL A 547 -10.45 -3.57 -0.08
CA VAL A 547 -10.00 -4.92 -0.39
C VAL A 547 -9.05 -4.94 -1.59
N GLU A 548 -9.32 -4.21 -2.68
CA GLU A 548 -8.36 -4.03 -3.78
C GLU A 548 -7.04 -3.44 -3.28
N THR A 549 -7.13 -2.45 -2.40
CA THR A 549 -5.95 -1.77 -1.85
C THR A 549 -5.13 -2.71 -0.96
N ALA A 550 -5.78 -3.52 -0.11
CA ALA A 550 -5.11 -4.51 0.74
C ALA A 550 -4.49 -5.65 -0.08
N LEU A 551 -5.20 -6.16 -1.09
CA LEU A 551 -4.69 -7.19 -2.01
C LEU A 551 -3.53 -6.65 -2.88
N ALA A 552 -3.55 -5.37 -3.26
CA ALA A 552 -2.48 -4.72 -4.02
C ALA A 552 -1.18 -4.54 -3.19
N ASN A 553 -1.30 -4.36 -1.88
CA ASN A 553 -0.17 -4.15 -0.96
C ASN A 553 0.53 -5.45 -0.48
N ARG A 554 0.07 -6.63 -0.95
CA ARG A 554 0.76 -7.94 -0.91
C ARG A 554 1.68 -8.18 0.29
N ASN A 555 1.12 -8.43 1.48
CA ASN A 555 1.83 -9.10 2.57
C ASN A 555 1.08 -10.37 3.01
N PRO A 556 1.19 -11.49 2.26
CA PRO A 556 0.47 -12.73 2.56
C PRO A 556 0.82 -13.32 3.94
N ILE A 557 2.02 -13.02 4.45
CA ILE A 557 2.48 -13.42 5.79
C ILE A 557 1.64 -12.76 6.89
N GLY A 558 0.97 -11.64 6.59
CA GLY A 558 0.10 -10.91 7.51
C GLY A 558 -1.38 -11.26 7.38
N TRP A 559 -1.79 -12.31 6.67
CA TRP A 559 -3.19 -12.74 6.63
C TRP A 559 -3.47 -13.78 7.70
N GLU A 560 -4.64 -13.69 8.32
CA GLU A 560 -5.02 -14.57 9.42
C GLU A 560 -6.41 -15.14 9.16
N GLU A 561 -6.54 -16.46 9.26
CA GLU A 561 -7.82 -17.16 9.20
C GLU A 561 -8.64 -16.83 10.46
N ARG A 562 -9.91 -16.50 10.25
CA ARG A 562 -10.89 -16.20 11.29
C ARG A 562 -12.08 -17.14 11.13
N ALA A 563 -12.84 -17.35 12.21
CA ALA A 563 -14.01 -18.22 12.18
C ALA A 563 -14.99 -17.91 11.02
N THR A 564 -15.17 -16.65 10.67
CA THR A 564 -16.13 -16.22 9.62
C THR A 564 -15.49 -15.84 8.28
N GLY A 565 -14.19 -16.01 8.10
CA GLY A 565 -13.48 -15.65 6.86
C GLY A 565 -11.99 -15.34 7.06
N LEU A 566 -11.41 -14.53 6.19
CA LEU A 566 -9.99 -14.14 6.24
C LEU A 566 -9.82 -12.68 6.65
N CYS A 567 -8.83 -12.40 7.50
CA CYS A 567 -8.40 -11.05 7.85
C CYS A 567 -7.19 -10.65 7.01
N LEU A 568 -7.34 -9.63 6.14
CA LEU A 568 -6.28 -9.18 5.23
C LEU A 568 -5.15 -8.39 5.91
N VAL A 569 -5.29 -8.12 7.21
CA VAL A 569 -4.37 -7.28 7.99
C VAL A 569 -3.93 -7.92 9.31
N GLY A 570 -4.15 -9.23 9.45
CA GLY A 570 -3.52 -10.05 10.50
C GLY A 570 -4.00 -9.73 11.91
N GLY A 571 -5.27 -9.34 12.06
CA GLY A 571 -5.88 -9.30 13.39
C GLY A 571 -5.47 -8.17 14.32
N ASN A 572 -4.73 -7.16 13.83
CA ASN A 572 -4.18 -6.12 14.69
C ASN A 572 -5.27 -5.30 15.39
N SER A 573 -5.53 -5.58 16.67
CA SER A 573 -6.56 -4.91 17.49
C SER A 573 -6.05 -3.66 18.22
N VAL A 574 -4.74 -3.51 18.39
CA VAL A 574 -4.10 -2.38 19.10
C VAL A 574 -3.42 -1.44 18.10
N ARG A 575 -3.69 -0.14 18.25
CA ARG A 575 -2.94 0.91 17.56
C ARG A 575 -1.60 1.10 18.28
N SER A 576 -0.55 0.41 17.86
CA SER A 576 0.80 0.74 18.31
C SER A 576 1.30 1.97 17.53
N ASP A 577 1.78 2.98 18.25
CA ASP A 577 2.39 4.17 17.63
C ASP A 577 3.61 3.81 16.77
N GLU A 578 4.22 2.65 17.05
CA GLU A 578 5.37 2.08 16.35
C GLU A 578 5.01 1.35 15.03
N LEU A 579 3.76 0.85 14.86
CA LEU A 579 3.28 0.15 13.65
C LEU A 579 1.97 0.73 13.09
N SER A 580 1.76 2.05 13.21
CA SER A 580 0.62 2.78 12.62
C SER A 580 0.49 2.66 11.07
N THR A 581 1.39 1.91 10.44
CA THR A 581 1.48 1.60 9.01
C THR A 581 0.72 0.33 8.63
N VAL A 582 0.36 -0.51 9.60
CA VAL A 582 -0.32 -1.79 9.40
C VAL A 582 -1.82 -1.61 9.61
N GLY A 583 -2.62 -2.09 8.67
CA GLY A 583 -4.07 -2.13 8.84
C GLY A 583 -4.45 -2.92 10.09
N GLY A 584 -5.57 -2.56 10.72
CA GLY A 584 -6.02 -3.23 11.92
C GLY A 584 -7.48 -2.92 12.22
N CYS A 585 -8.01 -3.49 13.30
CA CYS A 585 -9.36 -3.20 13.75
C CYS A 585 -9.53 -1.71 14.11
N TRP A 586 -8.45 -1.00 14.46
CA TRP A 586 -8.50 0.43 14.76
C TRP A 586 -8.78 1.33 13.54
N ASN A 587 -8.62 0.83 12.31
CA ASN A 587 -9.03 1.52 11.08
C ASN A 587 -9.98 0.70 10.21
N GLY A 588 -10.55 -0.40 10.72
CA GLY A 588 -11.40 -1.28 9.92
C GLY A 588 -12.83 -0.76 9.69
N GLY A 589 -13.22 0.35 10.30
CA GLY A 589 -14.58 0.90 10.26
C GLY A 589 -14.85 1.89 9.12
N PRO A 590 -15.94 2.68 9.23
CA PRO A 590 -16.38 3.59 8.16
C PRO A 590 -15.40 4.73 7.90
N LEU A 591 -15.48 5.31 6.70
CA LEU A 591 -14.68 6.46 6.31
C LEU A 591 -15.11 7.71 7.10
N MET A 592 -14.20 8.26 7.89
CA MET A 592 -14.42 9.46 8.70
C MET A 592 -14.06 10.74 7.95
N LYS A 593 -13.03 10.68 7.10
CA LYS A 593 -12.59 11.80 6.27
C LYS A 593 -12.22 11.31 4.88
N ASP A 594 -12.91 11.84 3.89
CA ASP A 594 -12.66 11.54 2.49
C ASP A 594 -11.58 12.45 1.88
N SER A 595 -10.89 11.94 0.86
CA SER A 595 -9.84 12.63 0.12
C SER A 595 -9.63 12.02 -1.26
N GLU A 596 -9.27 12.87 -2.24
CA GLU A 596 -8.83 12.41 -3.56
C GLU A 596 -7.54 11.57 -3.49
N ASP A 597 -6.68 11.84 -2.50
CA ASP A 597 -5.48 11.04 -2.24
C ASP A 597 -5.82 9.91 -1.26
N ALA A 598 -5.70 8.65 -1.72
CA ALA A 598 -6.03 7.46 -0.94
C ALA A 598 -5.29 7.39 0.41
N TYR A 599 -4.08 7.94 0.49
CA TYR A 599 -3.27 7.97 1.71
C TYR A 599 -3.74 9.00 2.74
N SER A 600 -4.56 9.96 2.33
CA SER A 600 -5.11 11.01 3.21
C SER A 600 -6.50 10.68 3.74
N ARG A 601 -7.06 9.52 3.36
CA ARG A 601 -8.34 9.03 3.87
C ARG A 601 -8.19 8.53 5.30
N VAL A 602 -9.12 8.92 6.16
CA VAL A 602 -9.12 8.48 7.56
C VAL A 602 -10.33 7.61 7.80
N TYR A 603 -10.10 6.38 8.23
CA TYR A 603 -11.14 5.42 8.60
C TYR A 603 -11.22 5.31 10.13
N GLY A 604 -12.43 5.11 10.64
CA GLY A 604 -12.67 4.88 12.06
C GLY A 604 -12.33 3.44 12.49
N PRO A 605 -12.36 3.17 13.81
CA PRO A 605 -12.26 1.81 14.32
C PRO A 605 -13.46 0.96 13.87
N VAL A 606 -13.26 -0.36 13.84
CA VAL A 606 -14.32 -1.33 13.60
C VAL A 606 -15.46 -1.05 14.61
N PRO A 607 -16.69 -0.84 14.12
CA PRO A 607 -17.86 -0.63 14.97
C PRO A 607 -18.09 -1.83 15.90
N HIS A 608 -18.67 -1.58 17.07
CA HIS A 608 -18.85 -2.60 18.12
C HIS A 608 -17.56 -3.24 18.66
N GLY A 609 -16.39 -2.64 18.38
CA GLY A 609 -15.12 -3.05 18.96
C GLY A 609 -14.24 -3.90 18.04
N PRO A 610 -13.00 -4.23 18.49
CA PRO A 610 -12.10 -5.08 17.74
C PRO A 610 -12.68 -6.49 17.55
N GLU A 611 -12.25 -7.19 16.50
CA GLU A 611 -12.71 -8.53 16.12
C GLU A 611 -14.19 -8.65 15.69
N ASN A 612 -14.93 -7.55 15.56
CA ASN A 612 -16.20 -7.53 14.83
C ASN A 612 -15.98 -7.55 13.30
N CYS A 613 -15.36 -8.63 12.81
CA CYS A 613 -14.97 -8.84 11.42
C CYS A 613 -16.10 -8.60 10.40
N PRO A 614 -17.37 -8.97 10.66
CA PRO A 614 -18.46 -8.71 9.71
C PRO A 614 -18.66 -7.23 9.35
N ARG A 615 -18.26 -6.30 10.22
CA ARG A 615 -18.31 -4.85 9.97
C ARG A 615 -16.94 -4.23 9.67
N CYS A 616 -15.94 -5.08 9.45
CA CYS A 616 -14.58 -4.66 9.15
C CYS A 616 -14.33 -4.66 7.63
N ARG A 617 -13.87 -3.53 7.08
CA ARG A 617 -13.49 -3.39 5.66
C ARG A 617 -12.35 -4.30 5.21
N TRP A 618 -11.56 -4.83 6.15
CA TRP A 618 -10.44 -5.74 5.89
C TRP A 618 -10.84 -7.22 5.86
N HIS A 619 -12.11 -7.51 6.11
CA HIS A 619 -12.62 -8.87 6.15
C HIS A 619 -13.13 -9.30 4.78
N ILE A 620 -12.70 -10.49 4.37
CA ILE A 620 -13.23 -11.19 3.19
C ILE A 620 -13.72 -12.57 3.60
N THR A 621 -14.75 -13.09 2.93
CA THR A 621 -15.34 -14.40 3.23
C THR A 621 -15.83 -15.06 1.94
N ASP A 622 -16.01 -16.38 1.93
CA ASP A 622 -16.49 -17.15 0.78
C ASP A 622 -17.45 -18.27 1.19
N ALA A 623 -17.86 -19.09 0.23
CA ALA A 623 -18.82 -20.18 0.44
C ALA A 623 -18.37 -21.21 1.48
N THR A 624 -17.07 -21.39 1.72
CA THR A 624 -16.56 -22.34 2.73
C THR A 624 -16.89 -21.90 4.15
N TYR A 625 -17.09 -20.60 4.37
CA TYR A 625 -17.42 -20.03 5.68
C TYR A 625 -18.93 -19.89 5.92
N LEU A 626 -19.81 -20.28 4.98
CA LEU A 626 -21.26 -20.14 5.14
C LEU A 626 -21.81 -20.76 6.44
N PRO A 627 -21.43 -21.98 6.86
CA PRO A 627 -21.94 -22.54 8.11
C PRO A 627 -21.47 -21.74 9.34
N ALA A 628 -20.23 -21.23 9.33
CA ALA A 628 -19.70 -20.39 10.41
C ALA A 628 -20.33 -19.00 10.45
N LEU A 629 -20.61 -18.41 9.27
CA LEU A 629 -21.36 -17.15 9.14
C LEU A 629 -22.77 -17.29 9.68
N ASN A 630 -23.47 -18.39 9.36
CA ASN A 630 -24.80 -18.70 9.89
C ASN A 630 -24.78 -18.87 11.41
N SER A 631 -23.79 -19.57 11.95
CA SER A 631 -23.63 -19.70 13.41
C SER A 631 -23.40 -18.34 14.08
N LYS A 632 -22.50 -17.50 13.54
CA LYS A 632 -22.27 -16.15 14.07
C LYS A 632 -23.53 -15.29 13.96
N PHE A 633 -24.29 -15.41 12.87
CA PHE A 633 -25.56 -14.74 12.67
C PHE A 633 -26.57 -15.10 13.77
N ASN A 634 -26.73 -16.39 14.08
CA ASN A 634 -27.60 -16.86 15.16
C ASN A 634 -27.16 -16.31 16.52
N GLN A 635 -25.85 -16.29 16.81
CA GLN A 635 -25.31 -15.75 18.07
C GLN A 635 -25.55 -14.25 18.23
N VAL A 636 -25.33 -13.47 17.16
CA VAL A 636 -25.57 -12.02 17.18
C VAL A 636 -27.06 -11.73 17.32
N SER A 637 -27.92 -12.50 16.66
CA SER A 637 -29.38 -12.44 16.84
C SER A 637 -29.78 -12.66 18.30
N TYR A 638 -29.21 -13.67 18.97
CA TYR A 638 -29.47 -13.94 20.37
C TYR A 638 -29.04 -12.79 21.29
N LYS A 639 -27.85 -12.23 21.06
CA LYS A 639 -27.35 -11.07 21.82
C LYS A 639 -28.21 -9.82 21.61
N ALA A 640 -28.65 -9.56 20.38
CA ALA A 640 -29.58 -8.48 20.06
C ALA A 640 -30.90 -8.65 20.83
N HIS A 641 -31.46 -9.87 20.84
CA HIS A 641 -32.68 -10.18 21.55
C HIS A 641 -32.55 -9.98 23.07
N GLN A 642 -31.47 -10.48 23.68
CA GLN A 642 -31.23 -10.30 25.12
C GLN A 642 -31.10 -8.83 25.52
N ALA A 643 -30.36 -8.03 24.75
CA ALA A 643 -30.20 -6.61 25.01
C ALA A 643 -31.54 -5.87 24.87
N ALA A 644 -32.35 -6.23 23.87
CA ALA A 644 -33.68 -5.66 23.66
C ALA A 644 -34.67 -6.06 24.77
N GLU A 645 -34.71 -7.33 25.17
CA GLU A 645 -35.56 -7.83 26.27
C GLU A 645 -35.25 -7.08 27.58
N LEU A 646 -33.96 -6.94 27.91
CA LEU A 646 -33.53 -6.20 29.09
C LEU A 646 -33.84 -4.70 28.99
N ALA A 647 -33.77 -4.11 27.79
CA ALA A 647 -34.17 -2.72 27.56
C ALA A 647 -35.67 -2.54 27.87
N VAL A 648 -36.53 -3.45 27.39
CA VAL A 648 -37.98 -3.43 27.64
C VAL A 648 -38.30 -3.60 29.13
N GLU A 649 -37.59 -4.49 29.84
CA GLU A 649 -37.77 -4.64 31.30
C GLU A 649 -37.46 -3.34 32.05
N ILE A 650 -36.34 -2.68 31.69
CA ILE A 650 -35.93 -1.41 32.30
C ILE A 650 -36.88 -0.28 31.90
N GLU A 651 -37.38 -0.29 30.67
CA GLU A 651 -38.39 0.66 30.18
C GLU A 651 -39.66 0.60 31.02
N GLY A 652 -40.18 -0.59 31.31
CA GLY A 652 -41.34 -0.75 32.19
C GLY A 652 -41.12 -0.20 33.60
N GLN A 653 -39.93 -0.38 34.17
CA GLN A 653 -39.56 0.23 35.46
C GLN A 653 -39.49 1.75 35.38
N LEU A 654 -39.00 2.27 34.25
CA LEU A 654 -38.83 3.70 33.99
C LEU A 654 -40.17 4.40 33.73
N GLU A 655 -41.10 3.75 33.02
CA GLU A 655 -42.49 4.22 32.86
C GLU A 655 -43.20 4.30 34.19
N ALA A 656 -43.13 3.25 35.02
CA ALA A 656 -43.72 3.25 36.36
C ALA A 656 -43.18 4.41 37.23
N LEU A 657 -41.90 4.72 37.13
CA LEU A 657 -41.28 5.83 37.87
C LEU A 657 -41.67 7.21 37.30
N LYS A 658 -41.87 7.31 35.98
CA LYS A 658 -42.38 8.53 35.33
C LYS A 658 -43.85 8.79 35.69
N ASP A 659 -44.66 7.75 35.84
CA ASP A 659 -46.03 7.87 36.35
C ASP A 659 -46.04 8.41 37.79
N GLU A 660 -45.14 7.90 38.66
CA GLU A 660 -44.97 8.46 40.02
C GLU A 660 -44.55 9.94 40.01
N LEU A 661 -43.64 10.33 39.10
CA LEU A 661 -43.23 11.71 38.91
C LEU A 661 -44.41 12.59 38.49
N PHE A 662 -45.19 12.15 37.49
CA PHE A 662 -46.39 12.84 37.02
C PHE A 662 -47.41 13.04 38.14
N ILE A 663 -47.69 12.00 38.95
CA ILE A 663 -48.61 12.07 40.09
C ILE A 663 -48.08 13.05 41.17
N ALA A 664 -46.78 13.07 41.43
CA ALA A 664 -46.17 14.01 42.37
C ALA A 664 -46.33 15.46 41.90
N GLU A 665 -46.12 15.72 40.61
CA GLU A 665 -46.31 17.04 39.98
C GLU A 665 -47.78 17.49 40.02
N GLU A 666 -48.74 16.62 39.64
CA GLU A 666 -50.17 16.94 39.70
C GLU A 666 -50.66 17.22 41.13
N THR A 667 -50.13 16.50 42.13
CA THR A 667 -50.50 16.68 43.53
C THR A 667 -49.72 17.79 44.25
N GLY A 668 -48.82 18.48 43.54
CA GLY A 668 -48.00 19.58 44.08
C GLY A 668 -46.97 19.14 45.13
N LYS A 669 -46.59 17.85 45.14
CA LYS A 669 -45.61 17.28 46.07
C LYS A 669 -44.23 17.14 45.41
N PRO A 670 -43.13 17.35 46.14
CA PRO A 670 -41.79 17.16 45.59
C PRO A 670 -41.49 15.68 45.33
N PHE A 671 -41.01 15.36 44.13
CA PHE A 671 -40.55 14.02 43.76
C PHE A 671 -39.18 13.71 44.40
N LEU A 672 -39.05 12.60 45.11
CA LEU A 672 -37.84 12.27 45.89
C LEU A 672 -36.90 11.26 45.20
N LYS A 673 -37.33 10.62 44.11
CA LYS A 673 -36.61 9.51 43.44
C LYS A 673 -35.84 9.94 42.17
N HIS A 674 -35.40 11.20 42.08
CA HIS A 674 -34.70 11.72 40.91
C HIS A 674 -33.40 10.95 40.56
N SER A 675 -32.67 10.48 41.57
CA SER A 675 -31.47 9.67 41.39
C SER A 675 -31.78 8.30 40.78
N GLU A 676 -32.89 7.68 41.16
CA GLU A 676 -33.36 6.40 40.61
C GLU A 676 -33.80 6.57 39.17
N LEU A 677 -34.53 7.65 38.85
CA LEU A 677 -34.95 7.99 37.48
C LEU A 677 -33.74 8.12 36.54
N GLN A 678 -32.76 8.94 36.93
CA GLN A 678 -31.56 9.17 36.13
C GLN A 678 -30.73 7.88 35.94
N LEU A 679 -30.69 7.01 36.97
CA LEU A 679 -30.00 5.73 36.88
C LEU A 679 -30.72 4.76 35.93
N LEU A 680 -32.05 4.70 35.96
CA LEU A 680 -32.85 3.89 35.04
C LEU A 680 -32.73 4.40 33.61
N GLU A 681 -32.80 5.71 33.38
CA GLU A 681 -32.61 6.32 32.05
C GLU A 681 -31.24 5.96 31.46
N ARG A 682 -30.16 6.08 32.24
CA ARG A 682 -28.82 5.67 31.79
C ARG A 682 -28.74 4.18 31.47
N ARG A 683 -29.40 3.33 32.27
CA ARG A 683 -29.41 1.87 32.06
C ARG A 683 -30.20 1.50 30.82
N TYR A 684 -31.37 2.11 30.61
CA TYR A 684 -32.20 1.93 29.42
C TYR A 684 -31.45 2.34 28.16
N GLU A 685 -30.87 3.54 28.15
CA GLU A 685 -30.10 4.04 27.00
C GLU A 685 -28.94 3.11 26.64
N ARG A 686 -28.23 2.60 27.66
CA ARG A 686 -27.15 1.64 27.45
C ARG A 686 -27.63 0.35 26.76
N GLN A 687 -28.74 -0.24 27.21
CA GLN A 687 -29.25 -1.48 26.59
C GLN A 687 -29.79 -1.23 25.18
N ARG A 688 -30.41 -0.07 24.95
CA ARG A 688 -30.90 0.32 23.63
C ARG A 688 -29.77 0.48 22.62
N VAL A 689 -28.67 1.13 23.00
CA VAL A 689 -27.47 1.27 22.16
C VAL A 689 -26.82 -0.09 21.88
N GLU A 690 -26.74 -0.97 22.87
CA GLU A 690 -26.19 -2.32 22.70
C GLU A 690 -27.04 -3.17 21.73
N ALA A 691 -28.37 -3.13 21.88
CA ALA A 691 -29.31 -3.82 21.00
C ALA A 691 -29.19 -3.32 19.55
N ASP A 692 -29.08 -2.00 19.36
CA ASP A 692 -28.88 -1.37 18.05
C ASP A 692 -27.55 -1.78 17.39
N GLU A 693 -26.44 -1.83 18.14
CA GLU A 693 -25.16 -2.30 17.60
C GLU A 693 -25.19 -3.79 17.20
N HIS A 694 -25.80 -4.66 18.00
CA HIS A 694 -26.02 -6.06 17.61
C HIS A 694 -26.94 -6.19 16.39
N ALA A 695 -27.97 -5.36 16.26
CA ALA A 695 -28.83 -5.36 15.07
C ALA A 695 -28.06 -4.93 13.80
N LYS A 696 -27.14 -3.96 13.90
CA LYS A 696 -26.26 -3.57 12.78
C LYS A 696 -25.29 -4.69 12.40
N ASP A 697 -24.73 -5.41 13.38
CA ASP A 697 -23.88 -6.58 13.15
C ASP A 697 -24.65 -7.70 12.44
N TYR A 698 -25.88 -7.93 12.88
CA TYR A 698 -26.81 -8.89 12.29
C TYR A 698 -27.10 -8.58 10.82
N ILE A 699 -27.38 -7.30 10.50
CA ILE A 699 -27.59 -6.83 9.13
C ILE A 699 -26.32 -6.98 8.28
N ALA A 700 -25.14 -6.67 8.82
CA ALA A 700 -23.88 -6.80 8.11
C ALA A 700 -23.57 -8.26 7.75
N LEU A 701 -23.80 -9.19 8.69
CA LEU A 701 -23.68 -10.64 8.47
C LEU A 701 -24.65 -11.12 7.40
N PHE A 702 -25.92 -10.72 7.47
CA PHE A 702 -26.93 -11.07 6.46
C PHE A 702 -26.51 -10.62 5.05
N ASN A 703 -26.02 -9.39 4.93
CA ASN A 703 -25.55 -8.85 3.66
C ASN A 703 -24.34 -9.61 3.11
N LEU A 704 -23.41 -10.03 3.98
CA LEU A 704 -22.26 -10.85 3.57
C LEU A 704 -22.71 -12.22 3.07
N ILE A 705 -23.58 -12.90 3.82
CA ILE A 705 -24.13 -14.22 3.44
C ILE A 705 -24.84 -14.13 2.09
N ASN A 706 -25.72 -13.15 1.90
CA ASN A 706 -26.42 -12.95 0.62
C ASN A 706 -25.46 -12.70 -0.54
N LYS A 707 -24.39 -11.91 -0.33
CA LYS A 707 -23.37 -11.68 -1.35
C LYS A 707 -22.65 -12.97 -1.73
N VAL A 708 -22.29 -13.80 -0.75
CA VAL A 708 -21.67 -15.12 -1.02
C VAL A 708 -22.62 -15.99 -1.84
N VAL A 709 -23.90 -16.08 -1.45
CA VAL A 709 -24.92 -16.87 -2.18
C VAL A 709 -25.12 -16.33 -3.61
N GLN A 710 -25.14 -15.02 -3.81
CA GLN A 710 -25.24 -14.40 -5.14
C GLN A 710 -24.01 -14.71 -6.02
N ILE A 711 -22.80 -14.68 -5.45
CA ILE A 711 -21.56 -15.04 -6.13
C ILE A 711 -21.60 -16.51 -6.59
N GLU A 712 -22.10 -17.42 -5.74
CA GLU A 712 -22.22 -18.85 -6.09
C GLU A 712 -23.32 -19.11 -7.13
N ASN A 713 -24.49 -18.48 -7.00
CA ASN A 713 -25.60 -18.62 -7.95
C ASN A 713 -25.30 -18.06 -9.35
N GLY A 714 -24.32 -17.15 -9.46
CA GLY A 714 -23.85 -16.61 -10.74
C GLY A 714 -22.91 -17.52 -11.53
N ARG A 715 -22.50 -18.68 -10.97
CA ARG A 715 -21.56 -19.63 -11.62
C ARG A 715 -22.26 -20.55 -12.63
N THR A 716 -21.62 -20.85 -13.76
CA THR A 716 -22.16 -21.74 -14.80
C THR A 716 -21.98 -23.22 -14.44
N LYS A 717 -22.89 -24.09 -14.90
CA LYS A 717 -22.95 -25.53 -14.54
C LYS A 717 -21.72 -26.37 -14.90
N ASP A 718 -20.84 -25.91 -15.78
CA ASP A 718 -19.59 -26.59 -16.19
C ASP A 718 -18.34 -26.07 -15.45
N ASP A 719 -18.49 -25.14 -14.50
CA ASP A 719 -17.38 -24.59 -13.70
C ASP A 719 -17.06 -25.48 -12.48
N ASP A 720 -16.81 -26.77 -12.72
CA ASP A 720 -16.47 -27.75 -11.68
C ASP A 720 -14.99 -27.68 -11.25
N ARG A 721 -14.17 -26.85 -11.88
CA ARG A 721 -12.71 -26.81 -11.67
C ARG A 721 -12.30 -26.07 -10.40
N GLN A 722 -13.24 -25.42 -9.70
CA GLN A 722 -13.01 -24.61 -8.49
C GLN A 722 -14.09 -24.76 -7.40
N LYS A 723 -14.91 -25.82 -7.47
CA LYS A 723 -15.70 -26.26 -6.32
C LYS A 723 -14.75 -26.78 -5.24
N LEU A 724 -14.30 -25.90 -4.33
CA LEU A 724 -13.78 -26.35 -3.05
C LEU A 724 -14.97 -26.83 -2.23
N VAL A 725 -15.25 -28.12 -2.37
CA VAL A 725 -16.16 -28.98 -1.61
C VAL A 725 -16.98 -28.22 -0.56
N ALA A 726 -18.08 -27.59 -0.98
CA ALA A 726 -19.27 -27.63 -0.15
C ALA A 726 -19.62 -29.12 -0.06
N VAL A 727 -19.60 -29.70 1.14
CA VAL A 727 -20.20 -31.00 1.36
C VAL A 727 -21.71 -30.79 1.21
N GLY A 728 -22.17 -30.78 -0.04
CA GLY A 728 -23.57 -30.58 -0.36
C GLY A 728 -23.85 -30.25 -1.81
N SER A 729 -24.98 -30.74 -2.33
CA SER A 729 -25.46 -30.46 -3.68
C SER A 729 -25.88 -28.97 -3.80
N ALA A 730 -26.19 -28.50 -5.00
CA ALA A 730 -26.79 -27.17 -5.19
C ALA A 730 -28.12 -26.97 -4.42
N GLU A 731 -28.74 -28.07 -3.95
CA GLU A 731 -29.91 -28.00 -3.07
C GLU A 731 -29.52 -27.62 -1.63
N ASP A 732 -28.32 -27.96 -1.15
CA ASP A 732 -27.86 -27.59 0.21
C ASP A 732 -27.60 -26.08 0.37
N LEU A 733 -27.21 -25.40 -0.71
CA LEU A 733 -27.14 -23.92 -0.75
C LEU A 733 -28.53 -23.29 -0.59
N ASN A 734 -29.57 -23.88 -1.19
CA ASN A 734 -30.97 -23.43 -1.04
C ASN A 734 -31.58 -23.79 0.34
N VAL A 735 -31.08 -24.84 1.00
CA VAL A 735 -31.57 -25.27 2.33
C VAL A 735 -31.00 -24.39 3.46
N SER A 736 -29.82 -23.79 3.27
CA SER A 736 -29.07 -23.07 4.31
C SER A 736 -29.66 -21.72 4.78
N MET A 737 -30.67 -21.16 4.09
CA MET A 737 -31.35 -19.91 4.50
C MET A 737 -32.88 -20.02 4.50
N LYS A 738 -33.43 -20.98 5.25
CA LYS A 738 -34.84 -20.90 5.67
C LYS A 738 -34.94 -19.95 6.87
N PHE A 739 -35.48 -18.75 6.67
CA PHE A 739 -35.91 -17.90 7.77
C PHE A 739 -37.12 -18.57 8.43
N ILE A 740 -36.90 -19.12 9.62
CA ILE A 740 -37.98 -19.61 10.47
C ILE A 740 -38.11 -18.58 11.59
N GLU A 741 -39.13 -17.72 11.51
CA GLU A 741 -39.56 -16.96 12.67
C GLU A 741 -40.02 -17.96 13.73
N THR A 742 -39.39 -17.93 14.90
CA THR A 742 -39.70 -18.83 16.01
C THR A 742 -39.77 -18.04 17.30
N ASP A 743 -40.85 -18.25 18.05
CA ASP A 743 -40.99 -17.75 19.42
C ASP A 743 -40.35 -18.70 20.44
N SER A 744 -39.76 -19.81 19.98
CA SER A 744 -39.14 -20.84 20.83
C SER A 744 -37.72 -20.44 21.22
N GLU A 745 -37.54 -19.97 22.47
CA GLU A 745 -36.22 -19.70 23.03
C GLU A 745 -35.38 -20.99 23.08
N LEU A 746 -35.98 -22.15 23.39
CA LEU A 746 -35.24 -23.41 23.47
C LEU A 746 -34.70 -23.86 22.11
N LEU A 747 -35.43 -23.63 21.02
CA LEU A 747 -34.96 -23.90 19.67
C LEU A 747 -33.71 -23.08 19.36
N HIS A 748 -33.78 -21.77 19.59
CA HIS A 748 -32.64 -20.87 19.36
C HIS A 748 -31.44 -21.29 20.20
N LEU A 749 -31.62 -21.51 21.50
CA LEU A 749 -30.57 -21.97 22.41
C LEU A 749 -29.95 -23.31 21.98
N SER A 750 -30.77 -24.24 21.47
CA SER A 750 -30.30 -25.56 21.02
C SER A 750 -29.46 -25.46 19.75
N LEU A 751 -29.83 -24.59 18.81
CA LEU A 751 -29.06 -24.33 17.59
C LEU A 751 -27.73 -23.63 17.90
N LEU A 752 -27.74 -22.63 18.78
CA LEU A 752 -26.52 -21.93 19.22
C LEU A 752 -25.49 -22.88 19.84
N CYS A 753 -25.98 -23.77 20.71
CA CYS A 753 -25.14 -24.76 21.37
C CYS A 753 -24.64 -25.85 20.41
N GLU A 754 -25.45 -26.26 19.44
CA GLU A 754 -25.06 -27.19 18.40
C GLU A 754 -23.92 -26.62 17.55
N ASP A 755 -24.06 -25.39 17.08
CA ASP A 755 -23.07 -24.77 16.20
C ASP A 755 -21.73 -24.49 16.93
N ALA A 756 -21.79 -24.18 18.22
CA ALA A 756 -20.62 -23.91 19.06
C ALA A 756 -19.70 -25.13 19.27
N GLU A 757 -20.13 -26.35 18.94
CA GLU A 757 -19.27 -27.54 19.03
C GLU A 757 -18.19 -27.58 17.94
N PHE A 758 -18.42 -26.89 16.81
CA PHE A 758 -17.57 -26.98 15.62
C PHE A 758 -16.55 -25.84 15.48
N TYR A 759 -16.79 -24.71 16.13
CA TYR A 759 -16.02 -23.48 15.94
C TYR A 759 -15.49 -22.92 17.27
N PRO A 760 -14.18 -23.02 17.57
CA PRO A 760 -13.61 -22.60 18.85
C PRO A 760 -13.90 -21.13 19.24
N ASP A 761 -13.76 -20.20 18.30
CA ASP A 761 -14.03 -18.76 18.59
C ASP A 761 -15.51 -18.52 18.94
N LEU A 762 -16.42 -19.25 18.28
CA LEU A 762 -17.86 -19.16 18.52
C LEU A 762 -18.26 -19.87 19.81
N HIS A 763 -17.53 -20.92 20.19
CA HIS A 763 -17.66 -21.58 21.49
C HIS A 763 -17.35 -20.61 22.64
N ASP A 764 -16.22 -19.90 22.55
CA ASP A 764 -15.81 -18.95 23.58
C ASP A 764 -16.78 -17.76 23.68
N ASP A 765 -17.31 -17.30 22.55
CA ASP A 765 -18.36 -16.26 22.54
C ASP A 765 -19.68 -16.73 23.14
N LEU A 766 -20.07 -17.99 22.91
CA LEU A 766 -21.27 -18.57 23.50
C LEU A 766 -21.15 -18.68 25.02
N ARG A 767 -19.97 -19.07 25.54
CA ARG A 767 -19.70 -19.19 26.98
C ARG A 767 -19.76 -17.87 27.75
N LYS A 768 -19.61 -16.73 27.07
CA LYS A 768 -19.82 -15.40 27.65
C LYS A 768 -21.31 -15.07 27.86
N THR A 769 -22.23 -15.91 27.38
CA THR A 769 -23.68 -15.73 27.46
C THR A 769 -24.30 -16.77 28.40
N PRO A 770 -25.51 -16.54 28.94
CA PRO A 770 -26.21 -17.54 29.74
C PRO A 770 -26.83 -18.67 28.90
N ALA A 771 -26.55 -18.78 27.60
CA ALA A 771 -27.25 -19.69 26.69
C ALA A 771 -27.13 -21.17 27.10
N ILE A 772 -25.91 -21.63 27.42
CA ILE A 772 -25.66 -23.01 27.85
C ILE A 772 -26.43 -23.31 29.15
N ALA A 773 -26.39 -22.39 30.11
CA ALA A 773 -27.08 -22.53 31.38
C ALA A 773 -28.61 -22.53 31.23
N LYS A 774 -29.17 -21.60 30.44
CA LYS A 774 -30.62 -21.54 30.15
C LYS A 774 -31.12 -22.82 29.49
N ARG A 775 -30.41 -23.31 28.46
CA ARG A 775 -30.74 -24.57 27.78
C ARG A 775 -30.66 -25.74 28.75
N THR A 776 -29.58 -25.82 29.51
CA THR A 776 -29.36 -26.90 30.48
C THR A 776 -30.44 -26.93 31.56
N ASN A 777 -30.90 -25.75 32.02
CA ASN A 777 -32.00 -25.65 32.96
C ASN A 777 -33.32 -26.16 32.35
N ALA A 778 -33.60 -25.86 31.08
CA ALA A 778 -34.77 -26.40 30.39
C ALA A 778 -34.72 -27.93 30.28
N LEU A 779 -33.59 -28.49 29.85
CA LEU A 779 -33.38 -29.94 29.75
C LEU A 779 -33.44 -30.62 31.12
N SER A 780 -32.92 -29.98 32.16
CA SER A 780 -32.95 -30.49 33.54
C SER A 780 -34.37 -30.47 34.13
N ARG A 781 -35.17 -29.43 33.82
CA ARG A 781 -36.59 -29.37 34.20
C ARG A 781 -37.38 -30.48 33.50
N MET A 782 -37.13 -30.70 32.21
CA MET A 782 -37.71 -31.82 31.46
C MET A 782 -37.35 -33.15 32.11
N MET A 783 -36.07 -33.42 32.39
CA MET A 783 -35.62 -34.62 33.11
C MET A 783 -36.38 -34.81 34.43
N ALA A 784 -36.42 -33.79 35.28
CA ALA A 784 -37.07 -33.86 36.59
C ALA A 784 -38.57 -34.16 36.48
N ARG A 785 -39.28 -33.50 35.55
CA ARG A 785 -40.73 -33.73 35.33
C ARG A 785 -41.04 -35.11 34.77
N SER A 786 -40.13 -35.69 33.99
CA SER A 786 -40.22 -37.08 33.51
C SER A 786 -39.74 -38.12 34.54
N GLY A 787 -39.42 -37.68 35.76
CA GLY A 787 -38.97 -38.53 36.86
C GLY A 787 -37.50 -38.95 36.78
N TYR A 788 -36.65 -38.33 35.96
CA TYR A 788 -35.20 -38.59 35.94
C TYR A 788 -34.44 -37.62 36.85
N LYS A 789 -33.27 -38.05 37.34
CA LYS A 789 -32.37 -37.15 38.08
C LYS A 789 -31.78 -36.10 37.11
N PRO A 790 -31.77 -34.81 37.45
CA PRO A 790 -31.25 -33.74 36.57
C PRO A 790 -29.72 -33.71 36.56
N VAL A 791 -29.11 -34.72 35.93
CA VAL A 791 -27.66 -34.96 35.95
C VAL A 791 -26.83 -33.84 35.33
N PHE A 792 -27.41 -33.03 34.43
CA PHE A 792 -26.69 -31.91 33.82
C PHE A 792 -26.22 -30.87 34.84
N LEU A 793 -26.95 -30.70 35.95
CA LEU A 793 -26.59 -29.73 37.00
C LEU A 793 -25.33 -30.13 37.78
N GLU A 794 -24.90 -31.39 37.68
CA GLU A 794 -23.68 -31.91 38.33
C GLU A 794 -22.45 -31.83 37.39
N MET A 795 -22.63 -31.38 36.15
CA MET A 795 -21.59 -31.31 35.12
C MET A 795 -21.03 -29.88 34.97
N ASP A 796 -19.78 -29.76 34.52
CA ASP A 796 -19.21 -28.48 34.09
C ASP A 796 -19.81 -28.02 32.75
N GLU A 797 -19.68 -26.72 32.43
CA GLU A 797 -20.29 -26.11 31.23
C GLU A 797 -19.92 -26.81 29.91
N ASN A 798 -18.67 -27.25 29.73
CA ASN A 798 -18.26 -27.91 28.49
C ASN A 798 -18.92 -29.28 28.36
N THR A 799 -19.00 -30.01 29.48
CA THR A 799 -19.70 -31.29 29.53
C THR A 799 -21.21 -31.10 29.31
N GLN A 800 -21.82 -30.06 29.88
CA GLN A 800 -23.23 -29.69 29.64
C GLN A 800 -23.49 -29.40 28.16
N LEU A 801 -22.56 -28.72 27.48
CA LEU A 801 -22.66 -28.43 26.05
C LEU A 801 -22.72 -29.73 25.23
N ILE A 802 -21.72 -30.59 25.38
CA ILE A 802 -21.56 -31.84 24.61
C ILE A 802 -22.74 -32.79 24.85
N VAL A 803 -23.09 -33.04 26.11
CA VAL A 803 -24.16 -34.00 26.46
C VAL A 803 -25.52 -33.44 26.09
N GLY A 804 -25.73 -32.13 26.27
CA GLY A 804 -26.96 -31.45 25.84
C GLY A 804 -27.15 -31.50 24.33
N ASN A 805 -26.08 -31.27 23.56
CA ASN A 805 -26.10 -31.41 22.10
C ASN A 805 -26.46 -32.83 21.68
N ALA A 806 -25.80 -33.84 22.26
CA ALA A 806 -26.05 -35.23 21.91
C ALA A 806 -27.50 -35.67 22.18
N LEU A 807 -28.08 -35.22 23.30
CA LEU A 807 -29.48 -35.49 23.64
C LEU A 807 -30.42 -34.92 22.57
N VAL A 808 -30.33 -33.61 22.32
CA VAL A 808 -31.24 -32.89 21.40
C VAL A 808 -31.01 -33.33 19.95
N ARG A 809 -29.76 -33.53 19.52
CA ARG A 809 -29.41 -34.04 18.18
C ARG A 809 -30.02 -35.42 17.91
N LYS A 810 -30.02 -36.31 18.92
CA LYS A 810 -30.64 -37.63 18.80
C LYS A 810 -32.16 -37.54 18.70
N MET A 811 -32.78 -36.69 19.51
CA MET A 811 -34.22 -36.42 19.46
C MET A 811 -34.63 -35.83 18.10
N ALA A 812 -33.88 -34.84 17.61
CA ALA A 812 -34.12 -34.19 16.32
C ALA A 812 -34.03 -35.16 15.14
N LYS A 813 -33.00 -36.01 15.09
CA LYS A 813 -32.82 -37.01 14.03
C LYS A 813 -33.95 -38.06 13.97
N ILE A 814 -34.63 -38.31 15.09
CA ILE A 814 -35.78 -39.22 15.14
C ILE A 814 -37.06 -38.49 14.74
N ALA A 815 -37.19 -37.22 15.13
CA ALA A 815 -38.33 -36.39 14.79
C ALA A 815 -38.40 -36.13 13.28
N ASP A 816 -37.28 -35.79 12.65
CA ASP A 816 -37.15 -35.67 11.20
C ASP A 816 -35.75 -36.11 10.74
N PRO A 817 -35.63 -37.26 10.04
CA PRO A 817 -34.34 -37.74 9.54
C PRO A 817 -33.78 -36.96 8.34
N GLU A 818 -34.64 -36.27 7.59
CA GLU A 818 -34.31 -35.66 6.29
C GLU A 818 -34.05 -34.15 6.40
N ASP A 819 -34.76 -33.45 7.30
CA ASP A 819 -34.54 -32.01 7.57
C ASP A 819 -34.09 -31.78 9.01
N LYS A 820 -32.79 -31.46 9.18
CA LYS A 820 -32.20 -31.17 10.50
C LYS A 820 -32.95 -30.05 11.22
N MET A 821 -33.28 -28.96 10.55
CA MET A 821 -33.88 -27.79 11.20
C MET A 821 -35.30 -28.11 11.68
N GLU A 822 -36.07 -28.82 10.85
CA GLU A 822 -37.41 -29.26 11.22
C GLU A 822 -37.37 -30.28 12.37
N GLY A 823 -36.41 -31.20 12.37
CA GLY A 823 -36.18 -32.13 13.47
C GLY A 823 -35.87 -31.43 14.79
N TYR A 824 -35.03 -30.39 14.78
CA TYR A 824 -34.75 -29.58 15.97
C TYR A 824 -36.01 -28.83 16.44
N ARG A 825 -36.78 -28.24 15.52
CA ARG A 825 -38.04 -27.54 15.83
C ARG A 825 -39.05 -28.45 16.51
N ILE A 826 -39.25 -29.65 15.99
CA ILE A 826 -40.16 -30.65 16.59
C ILE A 826 -39.64 -31.08 17.96
N ALA A 827 -38.35 -31.38 18.08
CA ALA A 827 -37.76 -31.82 19.34
C ALA A 827 -37.84 -30.75 20.44
N THR A 828 -37.60 -29.48 20.13
CA THR A 828 -37.70 -28.39 21.12
C THR A 828 -39.14 -28.08 21.48
N ASN A 829 -40.06 -28.08 20.51
CA ASN A 829 -41.50 -27.91 20.77
C ASN A 829 -42.04 -29.03 21.67
N TYR A 830 -41.64 -30.28 21.41
CA TYR A 830 -41.98 -31.43 22.24
C TYR A 830 -41.55 -31.25 23.71
N ILE A 831 -40.43 -30.55 23.95
CA ILE A 831 -39.94 -30.22 25.30
C ILE A 831 -40.72 -29.05 25.90
N GLU A 832 -40.90 -27.95 25.17
CA GLU A 832 -41.57 -26.75 25.67
C GLU A 832 -43.07 -26.97 25.93
N ALA A 833 -43.75 -27.70 25.04
CA ALA A 833 -45.15 -28.09 25.16
C ALA A 833 -45.39 -29.25 26.15
N GLN A 834 -44.32 -29.87 26.66
CA GLN A 834 -44.36 -30.97 27.63
C GLN A 834 -45.04 -32.26 27.12
N GLU A 835 -45.07 -32.46 25.80
CA GLU A 835 -45.64 -33.65 25.16
C GLU A 835 -44.96 -34.96 25.60
N PHE A 836 -43.74 -34.86 26.12
CA PHE A 836 -43.01 -35.97 26.73
C PHE A 836 -43.70 -36.63 27.93
N LEU A 837 -44.67 -35.95 28.55
CA LEU A 837 -45.50 -36.51 29.62
C LEU A 837 -46.54 -37.50 29.08
N GLU A 838 -46.95 -37.36 27.81
CA GLU A 838 -47.94 -38.21 27.15
C GLU A 838 -47.27 -39.31 26.31
N ASN A 839 -46.17 -38.99 25.61
CA ASN A 839 -45.41 -39.92 24.79
C ASN A 839 -43.91 -39.77 25.03
N ASP A 840 -43.28 -40.68 25.78
CA ASP A 840 -41.87 -40.59 26.18
C ASP A 840 -40.87 -41.19 25.16
N GLY A 841 -41.31 -41.57 23.95
CA GLY A 841 -40.47 -42.25 22.96
C GLY A 841 -39.27 -41.43 22.47
N LEU A 842 -39.49 -40.14 22.15
CA LEU A 842 -38.42 -39.23 21.73
C LEU A 842 -37.41 -39.00 22.87
N LEU A 843 -37.92 -38.85 24.09
CA LEU A 843 -37.12 -38.65 25.29
C LEU A 843 -36.24 -39.87 25.63
N LYS A 844 -36.80 -41.09 25.62
CA LYS A 844 -36.08 -42.34 25.91
C LYS A 844 -34.90 -42.55 24.96
N SER A 845 -35.14 -42.33 23.67
CA SER A 845 -34.11 -42.50 22.63
C SER A 845 -32.99 -41.46 22.72
N GLY A 846 -33.31 -40.23 23.14
CA GLY A 846 -32.31 -39.23 23.50
C GLY A 846 -31.38 -39.71 24.63
N PHE A 847 -31.95 -40.27 25.72
CA PHE A 847 -31.15 -40.76 26.85
C PHE A 847 -30.26 -41.96 26.51
N GLU A 848 -30.63 -42.78 25.54
CA GLU A 848 -29.77 -43.86 25.05
C GLU A 848 -28.49 -43.34 24.39
N ALA A 849 -28.55 -42.22 23.67
CA ALA A 849 -27.35 -41.59 23.09
C ALA A 849 -26.43 -41.02 24.17
N VAL A 850 -26.99 -40.42 25.22
CA VAL A 850 -26.22 -39.88 26.36
C VAL A 850 -25.41 -40.98 27.07
N LYS A 851 -25.91 -42.21 27.14
CA LYS A 851 -25.19 -43.36 27.74
C LYS A 851 -23.92 -43.78 26.99
N GLN A 852 -23.76 -43.38 25.73
CA GLN A 852 -22.67 -43.82 24.86
C GLN A 852 -21.46 -42.87 24.84
N ILE A 853 -21.50 -41.74 25.58
CA ILE A 853 -20.48 -40.69 25.53
C ILE A 853 -19.50 -40.82 26.70
N THR A 854 -18.28 -41.32 26.43
CA THR A 854 -17.12 -41.30 27.33
C THR A 854 -16.48 -39.90 27.37
N PRO A 855 -16.12 -39.34 28.54
CA PRO A 855 -15.65 -40.03 29.75
C PRO A 855 -16.72 -40.23 30.84
N ILE A 856 -17.98 -39.95 30.55
CA ILE A 856 -19.04 -39.95 31.55
C ILE A 856 -19.56 -41.38 31.76
N THR A 857 -18.89 -42.14 32.63
CA THR A 857 -19.56 -43.25 33.31
C THR A 857 -20.58 -42.65 34.28
N LEU A 858 -21.73 -42.19 33.74
CA LEU A 858 -22.92 -41.97 34.56
C LEU A 858 -23.15 -43.29 35.28
N SER A 859 -22.97 -43.32 36.61
CA SER A 859 -23.27 -44.51 37.39
C SER A 859 -24.65 -45.02 36.99
N SER A 860 -24.83 -46.32 36.84
CA SER A 860 -26.08 -46.93 36.32
C SER A 860 -27.36 -46.56 37.12
N GLY A 861 -27.22 -45.83 38.23
CA GLY A 861 -28.30 -45.21 39.00
C GLY A 861 -28.72 -43.79 38.57
N ALA A 862 -27.89 -43.04 37.83
CA ALA A 862 -28.14 -41.62 37.51
C ALA A 862 -29.25 -41.39 36.46
N LEU A 863 -29.59 -42.44 35.68
CA LEU A 863 -30.68 -42.45 34.70
C LEU A 863 -31.87 -43.35 35.14
N LYS A 864 -31.94 -43.74 36.42
CA LYS A 864 -33.11 -44.44 36.96
C LYS A 864 -34.22 -43.44 37.24
N ARG A 865 -35.48 -43.78 36.90
CA ARG A 865 -36.64 -43.00 37.34
C ARG A 865 -36.62 -42.93 38.88
N ILE A 866 -36.75 -41.73 39.43
CA ILE A 866 -36.98 -41.48 40.85
C ILE A 866 -38.23 -42.28 41.22
N PRO A 867 -38.18 -43.15 42.26
CA PRO A 867 -39.38 -43.83 42.74
C PRO A 867 -40.41 -42.77 43.12
N ALA A 868 -41.65 -42.90 42.61
CA ALA A 868 -42.73 -42.05 43.08
C ALA A 868 -42.83 -42.19 44.59
N LEU A 869 -42.68 -41.08 45.32
CA LEU A 869 -43.13 -41.01 46.71
C LEU A 869 -44.65 -41.17 46.64
N GLU A 870 -45.14 -42.34 47.07
CA GLU A 870 -46.54 -42.52 47.44
C GLU A 870 -46.82 -41.51 48.56
N VAL A 871 -47.40 -40.37 48.19
CA VAL A 871 -48.10 -39.52 49.14
C VAL A 871 -49.43 -40.22 49.36
N SER A 872 -49.51 -41.02 50.43
CA SER A 872 -50.80 -41.41 51.00
C SER A 872 -51.53 -40.15 51.43
N GLU A 873 -52.81 -40.07 51.03
CA GLU A 873 -53.77 -38.96 51.22
C GLU A 873 -53.66 -38.15 52.53
#